data_AF-A0A8X7WHR4-F1
#
_entry.id   AF-A0A8X7WHR4-F1
#
_cell.length_a   1.000
_cell.length_b   1.000
_cell.length_c   1.000
_cell.angle_alpha   90.00
_cell.angle_beta   90.00
_cell.angle_gamma   90.00
#
_symmetry.space_group_name_H-M   'P 1'
#
loop_
_entity.id
_entity.type
_entity.pdbx_description
1 polymer ?
#
loop_
_entity_poly.entity_id
_entity_poly.type
_entity_poly.pdbx_seq_one_letter_code
_entity_poly.pdbx_strand_id
1 'polypeptide(L)'
;MRASTVLLCFVVLLQLFAGQTNARSSSPWQTLSGDAPLVIARGGFSGLFPDSSLIAYGFAVQTSVRGAVLWCDVQLTKDGAGICFPDLKLNNASTVEYLYPNRQKSYPVNGVSTLGWFTNDFSLGELSNISLIRGILSRTEKFNGMYQILTVENVTTQIKPEVFWLNVQHDAFYAQQNLSMASFLISASTTVSIDYISSPEVNFFTKIAGRFGRNGPIFVFQFLRTEDFEPTTNRTYGSILSNLTFVKTFASGILVPKSFILRLDDKQYLQPPRSLVQDAHKAGLQVYVSGFANDIDIAHNYSFDPVSEYLSFVDNGDFSVDGVLSDFPITASSSIECFSHLGKNAIKQVDFLVISKNGASGDYPGCTDLAYDKAIKDGADVIDCSVQMSSDGIPFCSRSIDLSNSTKISQTPFTQRSTNVPEISSNNGIYTFSLTWAEIRNLTPAIANPYRAYYIFRNPNEKNSGKLILLSEFLNLAKNSTSLSGVLISVENAVYLREKQGLDVVKAVLDTLMETGYSNGTTKTKVMIQSTNSSVLVDFKKQSKYETVYKVEEKIVDISDSAIEDIKKFANAVVIRKESVFSLFDSFITNQTKVVEKLQKSKLPVYVELFQNEFVSQPYDFFSDPTVEINSYITGVGINGTITEFPLTAARYKRNRCLGGKELPVYMAPVGPGTFVPLFTTLPPAQAPTPVFTDDDVTEPPLPPVIAKSPTSAPGTSSTNAQAPKPSGHTRLTLSLRLSVFASLLLL
;
A
#
# COMPACT_ATOMS: atom_id res chain seq x y z
N MET A 1 -75.35 20.92 19.97
CA MET A 1 -74.26 20.05 19.46
C MET A 1 -73.31 20.84 18.55
N ARG A 2 -72.61 21.85 19.09
CA ARG A 2 -71.64 22.69 18.34
C ARG A 2 -70.38 23.05 19.16
N ALA A 3 -70.15 22.36 20.27
CA ALA A 3 -68.97 22.58 21.13
C ALA A 3 -67.98 21.39 21.14
N SER A 4 -68.39 20.20 20.67
CA SER A 4 -67.52 18.99 20.69
C SER A 4 -66.70 18.78 19.42
N THR A 5 -67.00 19.48 18.32
CA THR A 5 -66.29 19.31 17.04
C THR A 5 -65.07 20.23 16.89
N VAL A 6 -64.98 21.32 17.65
CA VAL A 6 -63.86 22.26 17.58
C VAL A 6 -62.68 21.81 18.45
N LEU A 7 -62.95 21.09 19.55
CA LEU A 7 -61.90 20.57 20.44
C LEU A 7 -61.15 19.38 19.83
N LEU A 8 -61.80 18.57 18.97
CA LEU A 8 -61.14 17.44 18.30
C LEU A 8 -60.19 17.90 17.17
N CYS A 9 -60.49 19.00 16.48
CA CYS A 9 -59.61 19.53 15.44
C CYS A 9 -58.34 20.19 16.01
N PHE A 10 -58.39 20.77 17.22
CA PHE A 10 -57.20 21.34 17.85
C PHE A 10 -56.26 20.27 18.45
N VAL A 11 -56.79 19.16 18.95
CA VAL A 11 -55.96 18.05 19.48
C VAL A 11 -55.33 17.24 18.34
N VAL A 12 -55.97 17.14 17.18
CA VAL A 12 -55.36 16.49 15.99
C VAL A 12 -54.33 17.39 15.30
N LEU A 13 -54.47 18.73 15.33
CA LEU A 13 -53.41 19.63 14.85
C LEU A 13 -52.20 19.73 15.81
N LEU A 14 -52.38 19.55 17.12
CA LEU A 14 -51.25 19.49 18.07
C LEU A 14 -50.53 18.14 18.09
N GLN A 15 -51.14 17.06 17.58
CA GLN A 15 -50.49 15.76 17.37
C GLN A 15 -49.80 15.66 16.00
N LEU A 16 -50.08 16.56 15.06
CA LEU A 16 -49.36 16.69 13.77
C LEU A 16 -48.14 17.63 13.84
N PHE A 17 -47.95 18.35 14.95
CA PHE A 17 -46.75 19.15 15.23
C PHE A 17 -45.89 18.60 16.40
N ALA A 18 -46.11 17.35 16.80
CA ALA A 18 -45.29 16.64 17.79
C ALA A 18 -44.47 15.46 17.18
N GLY A 19 -44.35 15.43 15.84
CA GLY A 19 -43.57 14.44 15.08
C GLY A 19 -42.50 15.03 14.16
N GLN A 20 -42.16 16.31 14.32
CA GLN A 20 -41.07 16.97 13.59
C GLN A 20 -40.20 17.79 14.54
N THR A 21 -39.57 17.10 15.49
CA THR A 21 -38.36 17.61 16.14
C THR A 21 -37.21 16.70 15.73
N ASN A 22 -36.24 17.30 15.03
CA ASN A 22 -34.98 16.73 14.54
C ASN A 22 -35.05 15.81 13.32
N ALA A 23 -35.45 16.36 12.17
CA ALA A 23 -34.64 16.12 10.96
C ALA A 23 -33.46 17.11 10.97
N ARG A 24 -32.61 17.02 12.00
CA ARG A 24 -31.22 17.44 11.86
C ARG A 24 -30.72 16.50 10.77
N SER A 25 -30.26 17.00 9.63
CA SER A 25 -29.42 16.20 8.75
C SER A 25 -28.33 15.65 9.66
N SER A 26 -28.45 14.39 10.08
CA SER A 26 -27.47 13.77 10.96
C SER A 26 -26.26 13.63 10.08
N SER A 27 -25.21 14.38 10.38
CA SER A 27 -23.94 14.20 9.69
C SER A 27 -23.60 12.71 9.65
N PRO A 28 -23.05 12.20 8.54
CA PRO A 28 -22.59 10.81 8.49
C PRO A 28 -21.39 10.58 9.43
N TRP A 29 -20.73 11.65 9.88
CA TRP A 29 -19.58 11.59 10.77
C TRP A 29 -20.00 11.50 12.24
N GLN A 30 -19.38 10.58 12.96
CA GLN A 30 -19.55 10.42 14.41
C GLN A 30 -18.46 11.16 15.20
N THR A 31 -17.98 12.28 14.66
CA THR A 31 -17.06 13.20 15.33
C THR A 31 -17.82 14.02 16.38
N LEU A 32 -17.11 14.73 17.27
CA LEU A 32 -17.77 15.50 18.33
C LEU A 32 -18.65 16.62 17.75
N SER A 33 -18.21 17.30 16.69
CA SER A 33 -18.98 18.36 16.02
C SER A 33 -19.97 17.82 14.98
N GLY A 34 -19.77 16.58 14.52
CA GLY A 34 -20.41 16.05 13.33
C GLY A 34 -19.76 16.56 12.03
N ASP A 35 -18.63 17.25 12.05
CA ASP A 35 -17.92 17.58 10.80
C ASP A 35 -17.02 16.42 10.34
N ALA A 36 -16.53 16.50 9.10
CA ALA A 36 -15.53 15.55 8.63
C ALA A 36 -14.26 15.63 9.50
N PRO A 37 -13.59 14.49 9.77
CA PRO A 37 -12.32 14.49 10.49
C PRO A 37 -11.28 15.37 9.82
N LEU A 38 -10.46 16.06 10.61
CA LEU A 38 -9.39 16.89 10.10
C LEU A 38 -8.23 16.04 9.56
N VAL A 39 -7.70 16.44 8.40
CA VAL A 39 -6.40 15.99 7.92
C VAL A 39 -5.33 16.91 8.49
N ILE A 40 -4.43 16.36 9.29
CA ILE A 40 -3.35 17.11 9.93
C ILE A 40 -2.01 16.62 9.36
N ALA A 41 -1.31 17.47 8.61
CA ALA A 41 -0.06 17.15 7.92
C ALA A 41 1.14 17.39 8.85
N ARG A 42 1.70 16.30 9.40
CA ARG A 42 2.82 16.35 10.37
C ARG A 42 4.09 16.88 9.71
N GLY A 43 4.43 18.14 9.99
CA GLY A 43 5.57 18.79 9.34
C GLY A 43 5.37 18.97 7.83
N GLY A 44 4.12 19.06 7.37
CA GLY A 44 3.77 18.99 5.95
C GLY A 44 3.74 17.55 5.43
N PHE A 45 4.22 17.33 4.20
CA PHE A 45 4.35 16.01 3.58
C PHE A 45 5.68 15.34 3.97
N SER A 46 5.86 15.09 5.27
CA SER A 46 7.10 14.55 5.83
C SER A 46 7.38 13.09 5.44
N GLY A 47 6.38 12.40 4.88
CA GLY A 47 6.51 11.05 4.29
C GLY A 47 7.48 10.98 3.10
N LEU A 48 7.68 12.10 2.39
CA LEU A 48 8.56 12.18 1.22
C LEU A 48 9.71 13.17 1.40
N PHE A 49 9.45 14.32 2.03
CA PHE A 49 10.41 15.41 2.17
C PHE A 49 10.93 15.54 3.61
N PRO A 50 12.09 16.20 3.82
CA PRO A 50 12.51 16.61 5.15
C PRO A 50 11.38 17.36 5.87
N ASP A 51 11.07 16.91 7.09
CA ASP A 51 10.00 17.44 7.93
C ASP A 51 10.12 18.96 8.10
N SER A 52 8.99 19.66 8.05
CA SER A 52 8.88 21.10 8.27
C SER A 52 9.66 21.96 7.26
N SER A 53 10.09 21.38 6.14
CA SER A 53 10.68 22.12 5.03
C SER A 53 9.62 22.89 4.23
N LEU A 54 10.07 23.92 3.51
CA LEU A 54 9.20 24.69 2.63
C LEU A 54 8.46 23.81 1.60
N ILE A 55 9.15 22.84 1.02
CA ILE A 55 8.54 21.91 0.06
C ILE A 55 7.56 20.95 0.74
N ALA A 56 7.85 20.46 1.95
CA ALA A 56 6.94 19.57 2.67
C ALA A 56 5.60 20.26 2.95
N TYR A 57 5.63 21.50 3.47
CA TYR A 57 4.43 22.27 3.72
C TYR A 57 3.70 22.64 2.42
N GLY A 58 4.43 23.14 1.42
CA GLY A 58 3.84 23.53 0.13
C GLY A 58 3.18 22.35 -0.59
N PHE A 59 3.83 21.19 -0.58
CA PHE A 59 3.29 19.98 -1.20
C PHE A 59 2.07 19.44 -0.44
N ALA A 60 2.06 19.49 0.90
CA ALA A 60 0.87 19.13 1.68
C ALA A 60 -0.35 20.01 1.32
N VAL A 61 -0.17 21.33 1.20
CA VAL A 61 -1.26 22.24 0.79
C VAL A 61 -1.76 21.91 -0.63
N GLN A 62 -0.87 21.54 -1.54
CA GLN A 62 -1.23 21.25 -2.94
C GLN A 62 -1.88 19.88 -3.14
N THR A 63 -1.66 18.93 -2.23
CA THR A 63 -2.04 17.51 -2.41
C THR A 63 -2.97 16.98 -1.32
N SER A 64 -3.61 17.86 -0.56
CA SER A 64 -4.55 17.48 0.51
C SER A 64 -5.93 18.10 0.30
N VAL A 65 -6.89 17.69 1.12
CA VAL A 65 -8.18 18.36 1.23
C VAL A 65 -8.02 19.84 1.55
N ARG A 66 -9.01 20.65 1.15
CA ARG A 66 -9.08 22.04 1.58
C ARG A 66 -9.20 22.12 3.11
N GLY A 67 -8.55 23.10 3.73
CA GLY A 67 -8.51 23.21 5.18
C GLY A 67 -7.63 22.17 5.88
N ALA A 68 -6.80 21.42 5.15
CA ALA A 68 -5.79 20.56 5.76
C ALA A 68 -4.91 21.37 6.71
N VAL A 69 -4.75 20.85 7.92
CA VAL A 69 -4.05 21.53 9.01
C VAL A 69 -2.55 21.31 8.83
N LEU A 70 -1.76 22.38 8.83
CA LEU A 70 -0.31 22.25 8.89
C LEU A 70 0.14 22.16 10.34
N TRP A 71 0.90 21.12 10.66
CA TRP A 71 1.45 20.89 12.00
C TRP A 71 2.90 21.32 12.07
N CYS A 72 3.23 22.11 13.08
CA CYS A 72 4.58 22.56 13.39
C CYS A 72 4.92 22.19 14.85
N ASP A 73 5.93 21.34 15.02
CA ASP A 73 6.58 21.17 16.32
C ASP A 73 7.44 22.41 16.59
N VAL A 74 7.03 23.23 17.55
CA VAL A 74 7.68 24.50 17.86
C VAL A 74 8.85 24.28 18.80
N GLN A 75 10.03 24.72 18.37
CA GLN A 75 11.23 24.76 19.19
C GLN A 75 11.73 26.20 19.32
N LEU A 76 12.34 26.57 20.46
CA LEU A 76 12.95 27.88 20.64
C LEU A 76 14.46 27.83 20.39
N THR A 77 14.96 28.86 19.70
CA THR A 77 16.39 29.16 19.55
C THR A 77 16.95 29.81 20.82
N LYS A 78 18.28 29.95 20.89
CA LYS A 78 18.99 30.64 21.98
C LYS A 78 18.50 32.06 22.23
N ASP A 79 18.13 32.77 21.17
CA ASP A 79 17.61 34.14 21.17
C ASP A 79 16.07 34.21 21.26
N GLY A 80 15.41 33.08 21.49
CA GLY A 80 13.97 33.01 21.76
C GLY A 80 13.07 33.08 20.53
N ALA A 81 13.61 32.89 19.33
CA ALA A 81 12.83 32.77 18.10
C ALA A 81 12.21 31.36 17.99
N GLY A 82 10.98 31.26 17.49
CA GLY A 82 10.29 29.98 17.31
C GLY A 82 10.46 29.41 15.90
N ILE A 83 10.98 28.20 15.83
CA ILE A 83 11.18 27.44 14.60
C ILE A 83 10.24 26.23 14.53
N CYS A 84 9.89 25.82 13.31
CA CYS A 84 9.23 24.55 13.07
C CYS A 84 10.28 23.47 12.85
N PHE A 85 10.44 22.57 13.83
CA PHE A 85 11.43 21.52 13.79
C PHE A 85 11.00 20.32 14.67
N PRO A 86 11.07 19.07 14.18
CA PRO A 86 10.37 17.92 14.77
C PRO A 86 10.92 17.43 16.11
N ASP A 87 12.13 17.84 16.50
CA ASP A 87 12.84 17.30 17.67
C ASP A 87 13.66 18.36 18.40
N LEU A 88 13.77 18.28 19.72
CA LEU A 88 14.62 19.17 20.50
C LEU A 88 16.11 19.13 20.08
N LYS A 89 16.56 17.99 19.55
CA LYS A 89 17.91 17.78 19.00
C LYS A 89 17.92 18.04 17.49
N LEU A 90 18.63 19.09 17.09
CA LEU A 90 18.86 19.47 15.70
C LEU A 90 19.50 18.34 14.88
N ASN A 91 20.36 17.51 15.47
CA ASN A 91 21.05 16.44 14.73
C ASN A 91 20.13 15.29 14.31
N ASN A 92 18.87 15.25 14.77
CA ASN A 92 17.92 14.22 14.36
C ASN A 92 17.31 14.48 12.97
N ALA A 93 17.33 15.72 12.47
CA ALA A 93 16.72 16.06 11.18
C ALA A 93 17.41 17.24 10.46
N SER A 94 18.70 17.51 10.77
CA SER A 94 19.46 18.57 10.11
C SER A 94 20.95 18.24 9.94
N THR A 95 21.66 19.07 9.18
CA THR A 95 23.10 18.97 8.94
C THR A 95 23.97 19.51 10.10
N VAL A 96 23.39 19.84 11.25
CA VAL A 96 24.09 20.52 12.36
C VAL A 96 25.36 19.80 12.83
N GLU A 97 25.35 18.46 12.84
CA GLU A 97 26.49 17.67 13.33
C GLU A 97 27.72 17.81 12.44
N TYR A 98 27.51 17.97 11.13
CA TYR A 98 28.59 18.15 10.16
C TYR A 98 29.16 19.57 10.19
N LEU A 99 28.30 20.56 10.43
CA LEU A 99 28.68 21.98 10.46
C LEU A 99 29.30 22.40 11.80
N TYR A 100 28.86 21.78 12.89
CA TYR A 100 29.27 22.13 14.24
C TYR A 100 29.64 20.90 15.10
N PRO A 101 30.59 20.04 14.66
CA PRO A 101 30.88 18.74 15.30
C PRO A 101 31.30 18.84 16.77
N ASN A 102 31.84 19.98 17.20
CA ASN A 102 32.34 20.19 18.56
C ASN A 102 31.33 20.93 19.47
N ARG A 103 30.08 21.12 19.03
CA ARG A 103 29.05 21.88 19.77
C ARG A 103 27.97 21.01 20.41
N GLN A 104 28.19 19.71 20.50
CA GLN A 104 27.31 18.82 21.25
C GLN A 104 27.32 19.20 22.74
N LYS A 105 26.16 19.17 23.37
CA LYS A 105 26.00 19.37 24.82
C LYS A 105 25.13 18.29 25.42
N SER A 106 25.18 18.16 26.74
CA SER A 106 24.25 17.32 27.49
C SER A 106 23.36 18.16 28.39
N TYR A 107 22.05 17.89 28.31
CA TYR A 107 21.04 18.51 29.17
C TYR A 107 20.13 17.45 29.80
N PRO A 108 19.58 17.69 31.01
CA PRO A 108 18.53 16.87 31.57
C PRO A 108 17.19 17.19 30.87
N VAL A 109 16.74 16.32 29.96
CA VAL A 109 15.43 16.42 29.32
C VAL A 109 14.49 15.47 30.07
N ASN A 110 13.47 16.02 30.73
CA ASN A 110 12.55 15.25 31.59
C ASN A 110 13.28 14.36 32.61
N GLY A 111 14.39 14.87 33.18
CA GLY A 111 15.21 14.15 34.16
C GLY A 111 16.23 13.17 33.56
N VAL A 112 16.25 12.97 32.24
CA VAL A 112 17.20 12.09 31.56
C VAL A 112 18.32 12.89 30.93
N SER A 113 19.58 12.56 31.27
CA SER A 113 20.76 13.16 30.64
C SER A 113 20.79 12.80 29.16
N THR A 114 20.53 13.79 28.31
CA THR A 114 20.42 13.63 26.86
C THR A 114 21.56 14.38 26.20
N LEU A 115 22.30 13.72 25.32
CA LEU A 115 23.42 14.28 24.58
C LEU A 115 22.98 14.62 23.14
N GLY A 116 23.32 15.79 22.63
CA GLY A 116 22.92 16.23 21.29
C GLY A 116 23.23 17.69 20.98
N TRP A 117 22.72 18.17 19.85
CA TRP A 117 22.77 19.57 19.44
C TRP A 117 21.40 20.19 19.68
N PHE A 118 21.26 20.98 20.75
CA PHE A 118 19.95 21.46 21.17
C PHE A 118 19.59 22.79 20.49
N THR A 119 18.32 23.00 20.16
CA THR A 119 17.87 24.23 19.50
C THR A 119 18.23 25.49 20.30
N ASN A 120 18.16 25.44 21.64
CA ASN A 120 18.48 26.55 22.54
C ASN A 120 19.98 26.89 22.62
N ASP A 121 20.86 26.09 22.00
CA ASP A 121 22.29 26.39 21.91
C ASP A 121 22.64 27.26 20.70
N PHE A 122 21.74 27.41 19.73
CA PHE A 122 21.96 28.10 18.47
C PHE A 122 21.00 29.30 18.36
N SER A 123 21.52 30.46 17.98
CA SER A 123 20.70 31.61 17.60
C SER A 123 20.04 31.40 16.24
N LEU A 124 18.95 32.10 15.95
CA LEU A 124 18.29 32.01 14.65
C LEU A 124 19.25 32.31 13.48
N GLY A 125 20.17 33.28 13.68
CA GLY A 125 21.20 33.61 12.69
C GLY A 125 22.22 32.49 12.44
N GLU A 126 22.49 31.62 13.43
CA GLU A 126 23.33 30.45 13.22
C GLU A 126 22.59 29.34 12.45
N LEU A 127 21.27 29.22 12.65
CA LEU A 127 20.44 28.22 11.98
C LEU A 127 20.32 28.44 10.46
N SER A 128 20.60 29.65 9.95
CA SER A 128 20.51 29.94 8.51
C SER A 128 21.51 29.16 7.64
N ASN A 129 22.53 28.55 8.27
CA ASN A 129 23.50 27.69 7.59
C ASN A 129 23.16 26.20 7.74
N ILE A 130 22.16 25.85 8.55
CA ILE A 130 21.78 24.48 8.88
C ILE A 130 20.61 24.07 7.98
N SER A 131 20.86 23.10 7.11
CA SER A 131 19.84 22.55 6.23
C SER A 131 19.14 21.35 6.87
N LEU A 132 17.87 21.18 6.53
CA LEU A 132 17.04 20.02 6.88
C LEU A 132 17.49 18.77 6.10
N ILE A 133 17.42 17.62 6.76
CA ILE A 133 17.61 16.29 6.17
C ILE A 133 16.49 15.35 6.64
N ARG A 134 16.35 14.18 6.01
CA ARG A 134 15.44 13.13 6.47
C ARG A 134 15.69 12.78 7.94
N GLY A 135 14.65 12.74 8.75
CA GLY A 135 14.72 12.26 10.13
C GLY A 135 14.56 10.74 10.26
N ILE A 136 14.01 10.09 9.22
CA ILE A 136 13.81 8.65 9.15
C ILE A 136 14.70 8.09 8.05
N LEU A 137 15.66 7.23 8.41
CA LEU A 137 16.69 6.75 7.48
C LEU A 137 16.17 5.80 6.39
N SER A 138 14.99 5.18 6.59
CA SER A 138 14.33 4.38 5.56
C SER A 138 13.69 5.23 4.45
N ARG A 139 13.48 6.54 4.67
CA ARG A 139 12.99 7.46 3.63
C ARG A 139 14.12 7.91 2.72
N THR A 140 13.78 8.37 1.52
CA THR A 140 14.74 8.82 0.50
C THR A 140 15.65 9.97 0.98
N GLU A 141 16.95 9.92 0.66
CA GLU A 141 17.90 11.03 0.91
C GLU A 141 17.86 12.11 -0.17
N LYS A 142 17.09 11.91 -1.25
CA LYS A 142 17.16 12.76 -2.45
C LYS A 142 16.94 14.24 -2.18
N PHE A 143 16.25 14.59 -1.10
CA PHE A 143 15.91 15.96 -0.73
C PHE A 143 16.73 16.50 0.46
N ASN A 144 17.74 15.75 0.93
CA ASN A 144 18.58 16.16 2.04
C ASN A 144 19.40 17.41 1.69
N GLY A 145 19.52 18.33 2.65
CA GLY A 145 20.40 19.50 2.53
C GLY A 145 19.87 20.64 1.69
N MET A 146 18.70 20.48 1.05
CA MET A 146 18.15 21.44 0.08
C MET A 146 17.36 22.59 0.71
N TYR A 147 16.81 22.40 1.90
CA TYR A 147 15.87 23.34 2.52
C TYR A 147 16.37 23.80 3.89
N GLN A 148 16.11 25.05 4.23
CA GLN A 148 16.46 25.65 5.53
C GLN A 148 15.37 25.41 6.57
N ILE A 149 15.74 25.51 7.84
CA ILE A 149 14.78 25.54 8.96
C ILE A 149 13.92 26.81 8.85
N LEU A 150 12.60 26.67 8.96
CA LEU A 150 11.65 27.78 8.90
C LEU A 150 11.25 28.26 10.30
N THR A 151 11.08 29.58 10.46
CA THR A 151 10.36 30.12 11.62
C THR A 151 8.85 29.93 11.47
N VAL A 152 8.11 30.01 12.58
CA VAL A 152 6.64 30.00 12.60
C VAL A 152 6.06 31.10 11.68
N GLU A 153 6.68 32.28 11.68
CA GLU A 153 6.31 33.40 10.81
C GLU A 153 6.64 33.12 9.33
N ASN A 154 7.75 32.44 9.05
CA ASN A 154 8.10 32.04 7.68
C ASN A 154 7.07 31.08 7.09
N VAL A 155 6.59 30.10 7.85
CA VAL A 155 5.51 29.21 7.40
C VAL A 155 4.26 30.02 7.06
N THR A 156 3.87 30.95 7.92
CA THR A 156 2.67 31.79 7.71
C THR A 156 2.81 32.71 6.50
N THR A 157 3.97 33.32 6.30
CA THR A 157 4.20 34.30 5.22
C THR A 157 4.44 33.64 3.86
N GLN A 158 5.12 32.49 3.82
CA GLN A 158 5.51 31.80 2.58
C GLN A 158 4.48 30.76 2.14
N ILE A 159 3.85 30.03 3.07
CA ILE A 159 2.89 28.96 2.75
C ILE A 159 1.44 29.43 2.91
N LYS A 160 1.16 30.30 3.89
CA LYS A 160 -0.18 30.82 4.20
C LYS A 160 -1.20 29.69 4.46
N PRO A 161 -0.97 28.84 5.49
CA PRO A 161 -1.93 27.79 5.84
C PRO A 161 -3.32 28.35 6.13
N GLU A 162 -4.36 27.63 5.71
CA GLU A 162 -5.75 27.93 6.12
C GLU A 162 -5.97 27.64 7.61
N VAL A 163 -5.33 26.60 8.13
CA VAL A 163 -5.37 26.21 9.55
C VAL A 163 -3.96 25.83 10.01
N PHE A 164 -3.49 26.42 11.12
CA PHE A 164 -2.15 26.20 11.64
C PHE A 164 -2.16 25.67 13.08
N TRP A 165 -1.43 24.56 13.29
CA TRP A 165 -1.33 23.88 14.57
C TRP A 165 0.11 23.93 15.08
N LEU A 166 0.28 24.53 16.27
CA LEU A 166 1.57 24.61 16.96
C LEU A 166 1.65 23.62 18.11
N ASN A 167 2.62 22.70 18.07
CA ASN A 167 2.84 21.73 19.14
C ASN A 167 4.04 22.13 20.01
N VAL A 168 3.82 22.26 21.31
CA VAL A 168 4.84 22.56 22.33
C VAL A 168 5.22 21.29 23.07
N GLN A 169 6.34 20.68 22.69
CA GLN A 169 6.77 19.39 23.22
C GLN A 169 7.44 19.47 24.61
N HIS A 170 8.13 20.58 24.92
CA HIS A 170 9.10 20.66 26.02
C HIS A 170 9.10 21.99 26.80
N ASP A 171 7.94 22.50 27.22
CA ASP A 171 7.84 23.80 27.94
C ASP A 171 8.69 23.84 29.21
N ALA A 172 8.69 22.78 30.01
CA ALA A 172 9.49 22.67 31.22
C ALA A 172 11.00 22.76 30.95
N PHE A 173 11.48 22.17 29.85
CA PHE A 173 12.88 22.27 29.44
C PHE A 173 13.25 23.72 29.09
N TYR A 174 12.44 24.40 28.28
CA TYR A 174 12.72 25.78 27.89
C TYR A 174 12.72 26.73 29.08
N ALA A 175 11.82 26.51 30.06
CA ALA A 175 11.81 27.28 31.29
C ALA A 175 13.14 27.16 32.07
N GLN A 176 13.77 25.98 32.09
CA GLN A 176 15.09 25.78 32.71
C GLN A 176 16.21 26.53 31.98
N GLN A 177 16.02 26.82 30.69
CA GLN A 177 16.96 27.59 29.87
C GLN A 177 16.64 29.09 29.86
N ASN A 178 15.78 29.57 30.76
CA ASN A 178 15.29 30.96 30.81
C ASN A 178 14.56 31.41 29.52
N LEU A 179 13.95 30.46 28.80
CA LEU A 179 13.10 30.71 27.63
C LEU A 179 11.63 30.41 28.00
N SER A 180 10.69 31.06 27.31
CA SER A 180 9.26 30.93 27.63
C SER A 180 8.44 30.67 26.37
N MET A 181 7.95 29.42 26.23
CA MET A 181 7.05 29.04 25.14
C MET A 181 5.74 29.83 25.19
N ALA A 182 5.18 30.05 26.38
CA ALA A 182 3.98 30.86 26.54
C ALA A 182 4.19 32.31 26.06
N SER A 183 5.32 32.93 26.39
CA SER A 183 5.62 34.30 25.93
C SER A 183 5.81 34.35 24.42
N PHE A 184 6.52 33.36 23.85
CA PHE A 184 6.68 33.24 22.41
C PHE A 184 5.31 33.12 21.71
N LEU A 185 4.45 32.19 22.14
CA LEU A 185 3.15 31.96 21.51
C LEU A 185 2.22 33.17 21.58
N ILE A 186 2.21 33.90 22.71
CA ILE A 186 1.44 35.14 22.83
C ILE A 186 1.97 36.19 21.84
N SER A 187 3.29 36.36 21.75
CA SER A 187 3.91 37.29 20.80
C SER A 187 3.60 36.88 19.36
N ALA A 188 3.79 35.61 19.00
CA ALA A 188 3.52 35.07 17.68
C ALA A 188 2.05 35.24 17.29
N SER A 189 1.10 35.09 18.22
CA SER A 189 -0.33 35.27 17.95
C SER A 189 -0.75 36.68 17.52
N THR A 190 0.14 37.68 17.67
CA THR A 190 -0.10 39.04 17.18
C THR A 190 0.11 39.18 15.67
N THR A 191 0.87 38.26 15.06
CA THR A 191 1.24 38.29 13.64
C THR A 191 0.85 37.01 12.89
N VAL A 192 0.62 35.91 13.61
CA VAL A 192 0.30 34.58 13.10
C VAL A 192 -1.07 34.15 13.59
N SER A 193 -1.92 33.67 12.68
CA SER A 193 -3.16 32.98 13.06
C SER A 193 -2.81 31.59 13.58
N ILE A 194 -3.12 31.32 14.84
CA ILE A 194 -2.87 30.04 15.49
C ILE A 194 -4.24 29.44 15.84
N ASP A 195 -4.58 28.34 15.20
CA ASP A 195 -5.89 27.70 15.37
C ASP A 195 -5.86 26.62 16.45
N TYR A 196 -4.73 25.93 16.58
CA TYR A 196 -4.53 24.86 17.56
C TYR A 196 -3.20 25.02 18.28
N ILE A 197 -3.22 24.75 19.59
CA ILE A 197 -2.00 24.60 20.40
C ILE A 197 -2.10 23.29 21.17
N SER A 198 -1.08 22.44 21.02
CA SER A 198 -0.96 21.22 21.80
C SER A 198 0.28 21.19 22.66
N SER A 199 0.23 20.39 23.73
CA SER A 199 1.39 20.07 24.56
C SER A 199 1.14 18.78 25.33
N PRO A 200 2.19 17.98 25.60
CA PRO A 200 2.09 16.86 26.50
C PRO A 200 2.23 17.28 27.98
N GLU A 201 2.48 18.56 28.28
CA GLU A 201 2.71 19.03 29.65
C GLU A 201 1.48 19.75 30.25
N VAL A 202 0.97 19.29 31.40
CA VAL A 202 -0.26 19.83 32.02
C VAL A 202 -0.04 21.26 32.53
N ASN A 203 1.10 21.55 33.18
CA ASN A 203 1.38 22.88 33.68
C ASN A 203 1.52 23.94 32.57
N PHE A 204 1.83 23.54 31.33
CA PHE A 204 1.86 24.47 30.20
C PHE A 204 0.47 25.11 29.97
N PHE A 205 -0.60 24.33 29.99
CA PHE A 205 -1.97 24.85 29.84
C PHE A 205 -2.35 25.82 30.95
N THR A 206 -1.87 25.60 32.17
CA THR A 206 -2.09 26.52 33.30
C THR A 206 -1.39 27.87 33.08
N LYS A 207 -0.19 27.87 32.50
CA LYS A 207 0.56 29.12 32.22
C LYS A 207 -0.10 29.97 31.14
N ILE A 208 -0.71 29.33 30.15
CA ILE A 208 -1.27 29.99 28.96
C ILE A 208 -2.79 30.22 29.04
N ALA A 209 -3.45 29.67 30.07
CA ALA A 209 -4.88 29.85 30.33
C ALA A 209 -5.25 31.34 30.38
N GLY A 210 -6.29 31.72 29.63
CA GLY A 210 -6.81 33.10 29.59
C GLY A 210 -5.88 34.13 28.94
N ARG A 211 -4.74 33.72 28.37
CA ARG A 211 -3.80 34.61 27.67
C ARG A 211 -4.23 34.92 26.24
N PHE A 212 -5.06 34.07 25.65
CA PHE A 212 -5.69 34.31 24.34
C PHE A 212 -7.11 34.87 24.52
N GLY A 213 -7.57 35.68 23.56
CA GLY A 213 -8.92 36.24 23.56
C GLY A 213 -10.02 35.18 23.39
N ARG A 214 -11.28 35.62 23.33
CA ARG A 214 -12.45 34.73 23.20
C ARG A 214 -12.41 33.82 21.95
N ASN A 215 -11.69 34.24 20.91
CA ASN A 215 -11.50 33.48 19.68
C ASN A 215 -10.06 32.94 19.58
N GLY A 216 -9.49 32.54 20.73
CA GLY A 216 -8.16 31.95 20.80
C GLY A 216 -8.09 30.51 20.25
N PRO A 217 -6.88 29.94 20.20
CA PRO A 217 -6.66 28.59 19.70
C PRO A 217 -7.37 27.53 20.54
N ILE A 218 -7.67 26.40 19.90
CA ILE A 218 -8.13 25.18 20.57
C ILE A 218 -6.93 24.52 21.26
N PHE A 219 -7.09 24.26 22.56
CA PHE A 219 -6.07 23.57 23.35
C PHE A 219 -6.25 22.05 23.30
N VAL A 220 -5.19 21.34 22.95
CA VAL A 220 -5.20 19.88 22.80
C VAL A 220 -4.12 19.24 23.66
N PHE A 221 -4.52 18.39 24.61
CA PHE A 221 -3.57 17.68 25.46
C PHE A 221 -3.02 16.44 24.74
N GLN A 222 -1.70 16.36 24.60
CA GLN A 222 -1.04 15.25 23.92
C GLN A 222 -0.68 14.14 24.91
N PHE A 223 -1.12 12.92 24.60
CA PHE A 223 -0.68 11.72 25.31
C PHE A 223 0.52 11.10 24.59
N LEU A 224 1.53 10.70 25.35
CA LEU A 224 2.66 9.91 24.86
C LEU A 224 2.34 8.42 25.05
N ARG A 225 3.18 7.62 25.74
CA ARG A 225 2.85 6.23 26.07
C ARG A 225 2.13 6.13 27.40
N THR A 226 1.34 5.08 27.59
CA THR A 226 0.50 4.89 28.80
C THR A 226 1.29 4.88 30.10
N GLU A 227 2.50 4.36 30.05
CA GLU A 227 3.45 4.16 31.13
C GLU A 227 4.40 5.35 31.33
N ASP A 228 4.49 6.25 30.35
CA ASP A 228 5.29 7.46 30.47
C ASP A 228 4.69 8.39 31.52
N PHE A 229 5.56 9.05 32.29
CA PHE A 229 5.16 10.06 33.25
C PHE A 229 5.02 11.41 32.55
N GLU A 230 3.90 12.07 32.82
CA GLU A 230 3.75 13.48 32.52
C GLU A 230 4.66 14.28 33.48
N PRO A 231 5.52 15.16 32.94
CA PRO A 231 6.65 15.71 33.70
C PRO A 231 6.24 16.69 34.82
N THR A 232 4.99 17.15 34.86
CA THR A 232 4.57 18.25 35.75
C THR A 232 3.60 17.83 36.84
N THR A 233 3.01 16.64 36.74
CA THR A 233 2.00 16.09 37.66
C THR A 233 2.47 14.83 38.37
N ASN A 234 3.61 14.24 37.98
CA ASN A 234 4.11 12.98 38.50
C ASN A 234 3.09 11.82 38.38
N ARG A 235 2.22 11.89 37.37
CA ARG A 235 1.25 10.85 37.01
C ARG A 235 1.61 10.29 35.65
N THR A 236 1.30 9.02 35.43
CA THR A 236 1.41 8.45 34.09
C THR A 236 0.33 9.00 33.16
N TYR A 237 0.60 9.09 31.86
CA TYR A 237 -0.40 9.46 30.87
C TYR A 237 -1.62 8.54 30.92
N GLY A 238 -1.44 7.24 31.17
CA GLY A 238 -2.55 6.30 31.36
C GLY A 238 -3.43 6.62 32.59
N SER A 239 -2.83 7.09 33.69
CA SER A 239 -3.57 7.56 34.87
C SER A 239 -4.32 8.87 34.61
N ILE A 240 -3.79 9.75 33.75
CA ILE A 240 -4.48 10.98 33.36
C ILE A 240 -5.65 10.66 32.43
N LEU A 241 -5.44 9.75 31.47
CA LEU A 241 -6.44 9.34 30.47
C LEU A 241 -7.71 8.76 31.12
N SER A 242 -7.59 8.07 32.25
CA SER A 242 -8.74 7.52 32.97
C SER A 242 -9.63 8.57 33.64
N ASN A 243 -9.22 9.85 33.65
CA ASN A 243 -9.99 10.96 34.17
C ASN A 243 -10.13 12.08 33.11
N LEU A 244 -10.93 11.82 32.08
CA LEU A 244 -11.18 12.77 30.99
C LEU A 244 -11.86 14.07 31.47
N THR A 245 -12.62 14.03 32.55
CA THR A 245 -13.20 15.25 33.16
C THR A 245 -12.10 16.17 33.71
N PHE A 246 -11.02 15.62 34.28
CA PHE A 246 -9.84 16.41 34.66
C PHE A 246 -9.18 17.04 33.44
N VAL A 247 -8.98 16.29 32.36
CA VAL A 247 -8.40 16.83 31.10
C VAL A 247 -9.26 17.97 30.54
N LYS A 248 -10.59 17.83 30.59
CA LYS A 248 -11.53 18.85 30.13
C LYS A 248 -11.44 20.18 30.88
N THR A 249 -10.82 20.22 32.06
CA THR A 249 -10.62 21.48 32.81
C THR A 249 -9.62 22.43 32.16
N PHE A 250 -8.73 21.93 31.30
CA PHE A 250 -7.67 22.73 30.67
C PHE A 250 -7.52 22.52 29.17
N ALA A 251 -8.12 21.49 28.57
CA ALA A 251 -8.07 21.21 27.15
C ALA A 251 -9.47 21.02 26.53
N SER A 252 -9.57 21.32 25.24
CA SER A 252 -10.76 21.11 24.40
C SER A 252 -10.69 19.83 23.57
N GLY A 253 -9.49 19.26 23.41
CA GLY A 253 -9.29 17.97 22.77
C GLY A 253 -8.11 17.20 23.35
N ILE A 254 -7.95 15.97 22.88
CA ILE A 254 -6.82 15.09 23.18
C ILE A 254 -6.17 14.62 21.87
N LEU A 255 -4.85 14.51 21.85
CA LEU A 255 -4.09 13.86 20.79
C LEU A 255 -3.49 12.58 21.35
N VAL A 256 -3.85 11.42 20.79
CA VAL A 256 -3.41 10.11 21.29
C VAL A 256 -2.74 9.27 20.19
N PRO A 257 -1.76 8.41 20.51
CA PRO A 257 -1.28 7.42 19.56
C PRO A 257 -2.39 6.45 19.15
N LYS A 258 -2.35 5.94 17.90
CA LYS A 258 -3.29 4.90 17.38
C LYS A 258 -3.55 3.77 18.38
N SER A 259 -2.51 3.31 19.08
CA SER A 259 -2.56 2.21 20.05
C SER A 259 -3.47 2.44 21.26
N PHE A 260 -3.86 3.69 21.55
CA PHE A 260 -4.78 3.99 22.65
C PHE A 260 -6.23 3.61 22.32
N ILE A 261 -6.57 3.59 21.03
CA ILE A 261 -7.92 3.30 20.53
C ILE A 261 -7.97 1.86 20.00
N LEU A 262 -7.09 1.53 19.06
CA LEU A 262 -6.98 0.21 18.43
C LEU A 262 -5.62 -0.40 18.79
N ARG A 263 -5.62 -1.33 19.74
CA ARG A 263 -4.41 -2.02 20.19
C ARG A 263 -4.06 -3.16 19.26
N LEU A 264 -2.76 -3.46 19.19
CA LEU A 264 -2.25 -4.66 18.56
C LEU A 264 -1.91 -5.72 19.61
N ASP A 265 -2.10 -6.98 19.26
CA ASP A 265 -1.49 -8.10 19.99
C ASP A 265 0.00 -8.28 19.61
N ASP A 266 0.67 -9.24 20.26
CA ASP A 266 2.09 -9.54 20.02
C ASP A 266 2.38 -10.04 18.59
N LYS A 267 1.33 -10.37 17.83
CA LYS A 267 1.41 -10.81 16.43
C LYS A 267 0.94 -9.74 15.44
N GLN A 268 0.78 -8.48 15.87
CA GLN A 268 0.36 -7.35 15.04
C GLN A 268 -1.08 -7.46 14.49
N TYR A 269 -2.00 -8.09 15.23
CA TYR A 269 -3.44 -8.06 14.92
C TYR A 269 -4.21 -7.10 15.82
N LEU A 270 -5.23 -6.46 15.25
CA LEU A 270 -6.15 -5.60 15.99
C LEU A 270 -6.89 -6.38 17.08
N GLN A 271 -6.90 -5.80 18.27
CA GLN A 271 -7.79 -6.18 19.36
C GLN A 271 -9.10 -5.39 19.28
N PRO A 272 -10.16 -5.84 19.97
CA PRO A 272 -11.42 -5.09 20.03
C PRO A 272 -11.20 -3.62 20.45
N PRO A 273 -11.91 -2.67 19.80
CA PRO A 273 -11.76 -1.24 20.05
C PRO A 273 -12.10 -0.88 21.50
N ARG A 274 -11.42 0.13 22.04
CA ARG A 274 -11.75 0.73 23.34
C ARG A 274 -12.80 1.83 23.17
N SER A 275 -13.52 2.13 24.26
CA SER A 275 -14.53 3.21 24.31
C SER A 275 -13.94 4.62 24.36
N LEU A 276 -12.61 4.79 24.22
CA LEU A 276 -11.93 6.07 24.46
C LEU A 276 -12.52 7.21 23.64
N VAL A 277 -12.83 6.97 22.36
CA VAL A 277 -13.38 8.00 21.48
C VAL A 277 -14.74 8.46 21.98
N GLN A 278 -15.65 7.51 22.24
CA GLN A 278 -16.98 7.82 22.74
C GLN A 278 -16.96 8.45 24.13
N ASP A 279 -16.07 7.98 25.02
CA ASP A 279 -15.92 8.52 26.38
C ASP A 279 -15.38 9.96 26.36
N ALA A 280 -14.42 10.26 25.48
CA ALA A 280 -13.91 11.61 25.27
C ALA A 280 -14.97 12.53 24.68
N HIS A 281 -15.71 12.08 23.66
CA HIS A 281 -16.82 12.84 23.09
C HIS A 281 -17.90 13.14 24.11
N LYS A 282 -18.24 12.16 24.96
CA LYS A 282 -19.20 12.35 26.07
C LYS A 282 -18.70 13.35 27.11
N ALA A 283 -17.38 13.45 27.31
CA ALA A 283 -16.74 14.47 28.14
C ALA A 283 -16.60 15.83 27.41
N GLY A 284 -17.00 15.93 26.14
CA GLY A 284 -16.88 17.14 25.32
C GLY A 284 -15.45 17.43 24.86
N LEU A 285 -14.63 16.39 24.69
CA LEU A 285 -13.26 16.46 24.17
C LEU A 285 -13.21 15.93 22.74
N GLN A 286 -12.60 16.70 21.83
CA GLN A 286 -12.24 16.20 20.49
C GLN A 286 -11.10 15.18 20.61
N VAL A 287 -11.06 14.20 19.72
CA VAL A 287 -10.05 13.15 19.69
C VAL A 287 -9.30 13.18 18.38
N TYR A 288 -8.02 13.53 18.46
CA TYR A 288 -7.07 13.48 17.36
C TYR A 288 -6.14 12.28 17.55
N VAL A 289 -5.71 11.68 16.45
CA VAL A 289 -4.91 10.46 16.49
C VAL A 289 -3.60 10.60 15.73
N SER A 290 -2.49 10.24 16.35
CA SER A 290 -1.15 10.29 15.76
C SER A 290 -0.60 8.91 15.39
N GLY A 291 0.40 8.93 14.50
CA GLY A 291 1.18 7.75 14.10
C GLY A 291 0.76 7.16 12.75
N PHE A 292 0.02 7.89 11.93
CA PHE A 292 -0.30 7.45 10.58
C PHE A 292 0.87 7.71 9.62
N ALA A 293 1.39 6.62 9.06
CA ALA A 293 2.44 6.62 8.07
C ALA A 293 2.20 5.43 7.14
N ASN A 294 2.48 5.61 5.84
CA ASN A 294 2.28 4.56 4.84
C ASN A 294 3.50 3.62 4.74
N ASP A 295 4.65 4.06 5.24
CA ASP A 295 5.96 3.41 5.11
C ASP A 295 6.39 2.66 6.38
N ILE A 296 5.41 2.08 7.09
CA ILE A 296 5.61 1.27 8.30
C ILE A 296 4.79 -0.01 8.24
N ASP A 297 5.15 -0.99 9.08
CA ASP A 297 4.28 -2.14 9.30
C ASP A 297 3.00 -1.69 10.03
N ILE A 298 1.86 -1.94 9.38
CA ILE A 298 0.53 -1.75 9.96
C ILE A 298 -0.09 -3.11 10.30
N ALA A 299 -1.19 -3.10 11.05
CA ALA A 299 -1.84 -4.33 11.48
C ALA A 299 -2.15 -5.27 10.30
N HIS A 300 -1.94 -6.58 10.47
CA HIS A 300 -2.22 -7.55 9.41
C HIS A 300 -3.67 -7.56 8.94
N ASN A 301 -4.60 -7.08 9.79
CA ASN A 301 -6.01 -6.86 9.45
C ASN A 301 -6.22 -5.93 8.24
N TYR A 302 -5.26 -5.03 7.97
CA TYR A 302 -5.35 -4.08 6.88
C TYR A 302 -4.69 -4.57 5.59
N SER A 303 -4.02 -5.72 5.60
CA SER A 303 -3.35 -6.26 4.40
C SER A 303 -2.40 -5.25 3.75
N PHE A 304 -1.63 -4.53 4.58
CA PHE A 304 -0.72 -3.44 4.17
C PHE A 304 -1.38 -2.26 3.44
N ASP A 305 -2.71 -2.12 3.53
CA ASP A 305 -3.47 -1.05 2.89
C ASP A 305 -3.65 0.15 3.85
N PRO A 306 -2.95 1.28 3.65
CA PRO A 306 -3.04 2.41 4.58
C PRO A 306 -4.44 3.04 4.59
N VAL A 307 -5.16 3.07 3.47
CA VAL A 307 -6.54 3.59 3.44
C VAL A 307 -7.45 2.75 4.33
N SER A 308 -7.28 1.43 4.37
CA SER A 308 -8.01 0.57 5.32
C SER A 308 -7.72 0.94 6.77
N GLU A 309 -6.47 1.30 7.09
CA GLU A 309 -6.11 1.80 8.41
C GLU A 309 -6.81 3.12 8.73
N TYR A 310 -6.74 4.14 7.87
CA TYR A 310 -7.43 5.42 8.12
C TYR A 310 -8.93 5.22 8.35
N LEU A 311 -9.59 4.46 7.48
CA LEU A 311 -11.03 4.15 7.59
C LEU A 311 -11.38 3.50 8.93
N SER A 312 -10.50 2.68 9.51
CA SER A 312 -10.75 2.07 10.82
C SER A 312 -10.87 3.08 11.98
N PHE A 313 -10.35 4.30 11.81
CA PHE A 313 -10.43 5.37 12.81
C PHE A 313 -11.50 6.43 12.47
N VAL A 314 -11.84 6.60 11.19
CA VAL A 314 -12.77 7.66 10.75
C VAL A 314 -14.16 7.16 10.35
N ASP A 315 -14.28 5.90 9.92
CA ASP A 315 -15.50 5.34 9.35
C ASP A 315 -15.57 3.81 9.54
N ASN A 316 -15.52 3.37 10.80
CA ASN A 316 -15.65 1.94 11.14
C ASN A 316 -17.09 1.52 11.52
N GLY A 317 -18.01 2.49 11.62
CA GLY A 317 -19.40 2.31 12.03
C GLY A 317 -19.69 2.56 13.52
N ASP A 318 -18.68 2.53 14.38
CA ASP A 318 -18.80 2.65 15.84
C ASP A 318 -18.37 4.01 16.41
N PHE A 319 -17.44 4.70 15.73
CA PHE A 319 -17.00 6.07 16.04
C PHE A 319 -16.31 6.72 14.83
N SER A 320 -16.11 8.04 14.91
CA SER A 320 -15.19 8.79 14.05
C SER A 320 -14.30 9.67 14.94
N VAL A 321 -12.98 9.54 14.81
CA VAL A 321 -12.06 10.49 15.45
C VAL A 321 -12.18 11.86 14.79
N ASP A 322 -11.92 12.95 15.51
CA ASP A 322 -12.05 14.33 15.03
C ASP A 322 -10.89 14.75 14.09
N GLY A 323 -9.81 13.98 14.03
CA GLY A 323 -8.77 14.17 13.03
C GLY A 323 -7.61 13.19 13.14
N VAL A 324 -6.82 13.12 12.08
CA VAL A 324 -5.66 12.22 11.96
C VAL A 324 -4.41 13.02 11.63
N LEU A 325 -3.37 12.84 12.44
CA LEU A 325 -2.03 13.38 12.24
C LEU A 325 -1.21 12.38 11.43
N SER A 326 -0.86 12.78 10.21
CA SER A 326 -0.30 11.91 9.18
C SER A 326 0.94 12.52 8.52
N ASP A 327 1.90 11.66 8.20
CA ASP A 327 3.07 11.97 7.37
C ASP A 327 2.72 12.00 5.87
N PHE A 328 1.59 11.41 5.49
CA PHE A 328 1.09 11.23 4.13
C PHE A 328 -0.34 11.81 4.01
N PRO A 329 -0.49 13.13 4.07
CA PRO A 329 -1.81 13.77 4.15
C PRO A 329 -2.66 13.52 2.89
N ILE A 330 -2.07 13.12 1.76
CA ILE A 330 -2.81 12.67 0.56
C ILE A 330 -3.65 11.41 0.82
N THR A 331 -3.13 10.44 1.57
CA THR A 331 -3.84 9.21 1.91
C THR A 331 -4.92 9.46 2.94
N ALA A 332 -4.66 10.32 3.93
CA ALA A 332 -5.69 10.77 4.87
C ALA A 332 -6.83 11.50 4.12
N SER A 333 -6.47 12.38 3.19
CA SER A 333 -7.40 13.15 2.36
C SER A 333 -8.29 12.25 1.52
N SER A 334 -7.70 11.33 0.77
CA SER A 334 -8.45 10.39 -0.06
C SER A 334 -9.32 9.46 0.80
N SER A 335 -8.82 9.01 1.95
CA SER A 335 -9.59 8.16 2.87
C SER A 335 -10.88 8.85 3.34
N ILE A 336 -10.78 10.12 3.74
CA ILE A 336 -11.90 10.90 4.27
C ILE A 336 -12.88 11.32 3.16
N GLU A 337 -12.41 11.83 2.01
CA GLU A 337 -13.32 12.37 0.98
C GLU A 337 -13.73 11.36 -0.11
N CYS A 338 -12.92 10.32 -0.37
CA CYS A 338 -13.17 9.36 -1.46
C CYS A 338 -13.59 7.95 -1.00
N PHE A 339 -13.15 7.53 0.18
CA PHE A 339 -13.31 6.14 0.62
C PHE A 339 -14.23 5.96 1.82
N SER A 340 -14.53 7.03 2.55
CA SER A 340 -15.52 7.01 3.63
C SER A 340 -16.94 6.82 3.10
N HIS A 341 -17.74 6.18 3.92
CA HIS A 341 -19.15 5.89 3.75
C HIS A 341 -19.47 5.17 2.43
N LEU A 342 -18.50 4.40 1.92
CA LEU A 342 -18.70 3.51 0.79
C LEU A 342 -19.50 2.29 1.24
N GLY A 343 -20.77 2.22 0.84
CA GLY A 343 -21.58 1.03 1.06
C GLY A 343 -20.99 -0.20 0.36
N LYS A 344 -21.27 -1.40 0.89
CA LYS A 344 -20.83 -2.68 0.27
C LYS A 344 -21.24 -2.82 -1.20
N ASN A 345 -22.34 -2.17 -1.58
CA ASN A 345 -22.88 -2.16 -2.95
C ASN A 345 -22.62 -0.82 -3.68
N ALA A 346 -21.57 -0.08 -3.30
CA ALA A 346 -21.20 1.17 -3.96
C ALA A 346 -21.03 0.97 -5.47
N ILE A 347 -21.56 1.92 -6.24
CA ILE A 347 -21.54 1.88 -7.70
C ILE A 347 -20.09 1.97 -8.19
N LYS A 348 -19.73 1.12 -9.17
CA LYS A 348 -18.44 1.18 -9.87
C LYS A 348 -18.36 2.52 -10.62
N GLN A 349 -17.36 3.33 -10.32
CA GLN A 349 -17.18 4.66 -10.94
C GLN A 349 -16.26 4.61 -12.17
N VAL A 350 -15.31 3.67 -12.19
CA VAL A 350 -14.40 3.42 -13.31
C VAL A 350 -14.48 1.94 -13.71
N ASP A 351 -14.29 1.67 -14.99
CA ASP A 351 -14.29 0.30 -15.51
C ASP A 351 -12.87 -0.16 -15.89
N PHE A 352 -12.39 -1.19 -15.19
CA PHE A 352 -11.15 -1.93 -15.46
C PHE A 352 -11.25 -3.30 -14.78
N LEU A 353 -10.59 -4.34 -15.26
CA LEU A 353 -10.65 -5.65 -14.61
C LEU A 353 -9.77 -5.72 -13.36
N VAL A 354 -10.35 -6.09 -12.22
CA VAL A 354 -9.59 -6.54 -11.04
C VAL A 354 -9.35 -8.05 -11.18
N ILE A 355 -8.13 -8.42 -11.56
CA ILE A 355 -7.71 -9.81 -11.72
C ILE A 355 -6.88 -10.20 -10.50
N SER A 356 -7.26 -11.26 -9.78
CA SER A 356 -6.41 -11.77 -8.69
C SER A 356 -5.10 -12.34 -9.24
N LYS A 357 -4.08 -12.44 -8.38
CA LYS A 357 -2.86 -13.22 -8.65
C LYS A 357 -2.77 -14.38 -7.66
N ASN A 358 -3.09 -15.58 -8.13
CA ASN A 358 -3.27 -16.81 -7.36
C ASN A 358 -4.28 -16.66 -6.20
N GLY A 359 -5.37 -15.92 -6.42
CA GLY A 359 -6.30 -15.50 -5.38
C GLY A 359 -5.80 -14.28 -4.59
N ALA A 360 -6.26 -14.09 -3.35
CA ALA A 360 -5.77 -13.06 -2.43
C ALA A 360 -4.46 -13.54 -1.77
N SER A 361 -3.44 -13.76 -2.59
CA SER A 361 -2.19 -14.39 -2.17
C SER A 361 -1.28 -13.49 -1.31
N GLY A 362 -1.67 -12.23 -1.13
CA GLY A 362 -1.16 -11.33 -0.10
C GLY A 362 -1.63 -11.67 1.33
N ASP A 363 -2.76 -12.37 1.46
CA ASP A 363 -3.38 -12.70 2.75
C ASP A 363 -3.28 -14.20 3.11
N TYR A 364 -3.27 -15.07 2.10
CA TYR A 364 -3.25 -16.53 2.23
C TYR A 364 -2.22 -17.16 1.30
N PRO A 365 -1.77 -18.41 1.54
CA PRO A 365 -1.04 -19.17 0.55
C PRO A 365 -1.80 -19.19 -0.79
N GLY A 366 -1.15 -18.75 -1.86
CA GLY A 366 -1.79 -18.64 -3.18
C GLY A 366 -2.24 -19.98 -3.74
N CYS A 367 -3.24 -19.94 -4.63
CA CYS A 367 -3.89 -21.13 -5.23
C CYS A 367 -4.59 -22.05 -4.23
N THR A 368 -4.95 -21.54 -3.05
CA THR A 368 -5.77 -22.27 -2.07
C THR A 368 -7.24 -21.88 -2.15
N ASP A 369 -8.11 -22.77 -1.67
CA ASP A 369 -9.53 -22.51 -1.42
C ASP A 369 -9.76 -21.18 -0.69
N LEU A 370 -9.05 -20.93 0.41
CA LEU A 370 -9.18 -19.69 1.20
C LEU A 370 -8.71 -18.44 0.44
N ALA A 371 -7.61 -18.53 -0.33
CA ALA A 371 -7.13 -17.42 -1.13
C ALA A 371 -8.15 -17.02 -2.20
N TYR A 372 -8.80 -17.99 -2.85
CA TYR A 372 -9.83 -17.71 -3.85
C TYR A 372 -11.12 -17.18 -3.24
N ASP A 373 -11.58 -17.77 -2.14
CA ASP A 373 -12.74 -17.26 -1.40
C ASP A 373 -12.55 -15.81 -0.96
N LYS A 374 -11.36 -15.46 -0.46
CA LYS A 374 -11.02 -14.09 -0.08
C LYS A 374 -11.00 -13.16 -1.29
N ALA A 375 -10.38 -13.56 -2.41
CA ALA A 375 -10.38 -12.75 -3.63
C ALA A 375 -11.79 -12.43 -4.15
N ILE A 376 -12.70 -13.42 -4.12
CA ILE A 376 -14.10 -13.24 -4.51
C ILE A 376 -14.81 -12.27 -3.56
N LYS A 377 -14.63 -12.43 -2.24
CA LYS A 377 -15.22 -11.55 -1.21
C LYS A 377 -14.69 -10.11 -1.31
N ASP A 378 -13.43 -9.97 -1.64
CA ASP A 378 -12.76 -8.68 -1.81
C ASP A 378 -13.18 -7.95 -3.08
N GLY A 379 -13.86 -8.63 -4.00
CA GLY A 379 -14.45 -8.04 -5.19
C GLY A 379 -13.58 -8.12 -6.43
N ALA A 380 -12.73 -9.14 -6.56
CA ALA A 380 -12.11 -9.48 -7.83
C ALA A 380 -13.19 -9.67 -8.92
N ASP A 381 -12.99 -9.10 -10.11
CA ASP A 381 -13.84 -9.35 -11.27
C ASP A 381 -13.46 -10.70 -11.93
N VAL A 382 -12.18 -11.10 -11.80
CA VAL A 382 -11.60 -12.32 -12.37
C VAL A 382 -10.67 -12.97 -11.34
N ILE A 383 -10.76 -14.28 -11.17
CA ILE A 383 -9.75 -15.06 -10.44
C ILE A 383 -8.88 -15.85 -11.41
N ASP A 384 -7.61 -16.03 -11.06
CA ASP A 384 -6.62 -16.70 -11.90
C ASP A 384 -6.15 -18.04 -11.33
N CYS A 385 -5.79 -18.97 -12.20
CA CYS A 385 -5.17 -20.23 -11.84
C CYS A 385 -3.94 -20.44 -12.72
N SER A 386 -2.76 -20.42 -12.10
CA SER A 386 -1.54 -20.93 -12.73
C SER A 386 -1.58 -22.46 -12.70
N VAL A 387 -1.85 -23.08 -13.84
CA VAL A 387 -2.05 -24.53 -13.92
C VAL A 387 -0.71 -25.25 -13.92
N GLN A 388 -0.60 -26.25 -13.03
CA GLN A 388 0.49 -27.20 -12.99
C GLN A 388 -0.05 -28.62 -13.18
N MET A 389 0.82 -29.52 -13.62
CA MET A 389 0.50 -30.93 -13.81
C MET A 389 1.20 -31.77 -12.75
N SER A 390 0.46 -32.70 -12.15
CA SER A 390 1.02 -33.81 -11.37
C SER A 390 1.59 -34.91 -12.28
N SER A 391 2.37 -35.83 -11.72
CA SER A 391 2.97 -36.94 -12.47
C SER A 391 1.94 -37.91 -13.07
N ASP A 392 0.77 -38.01 -12.46
CA ASP A 392 -0.38 -38.80 -12.90
C ASP A 392 -1.33 -38.02 -13.84
N GLY A 393 -0.91 -36.85 -14.32
CA GLY A 393 -1.61 -36.11 -15.37
C GLY A 393 -2.83 -35.31 -14.91
N ILE A 394 -2.92 -35.00 -13.61
CA ILE A 394 -4.04 -34.25 -13.03
C ILE A 394 -3.68 -32.74 -12.99
N PRO A 395 -4.49 -31.85 -13.60
CA PRO A 395 -4.26 -30.42 -13.56
C PRO A 395 -4.78 -29.78 -12.25
N PHE A 396 -3.95 -28.93 -11.64
CA PHE A 396 -4.29 -28.23 -10.40
C PHE A 396 -3.69 -26.82 -10.38
N CYS A 397 -4.19 -25.97 -9.47
CA CYS A 397 -3.68 -24.61 -9.33
C CYS A 397 -2.47 -24.58 -8.39
N SER A 398 -1.35 -24.04 -8.86
CA SER A 398 -0.18 -23.73 -8.03
C SER A 398 0.61 -22.57 -8.62
N ARG A 399 1.02 -21.63 -7.75
CA ARG A 399 1.80 -20.45 -8.15
C ARG A 399 3.19 -20.76 -8.72
N SER A 400 3.67 -21.99 -8.58
CA SER A 400 4.98 -22.42 -9.08
C SER A 400 4.97 -23.90 -9.44
N ILE A 401 5.77 -24.24 -10.46
CA ILE A 401 6.07 -25.62 -10.84
C ILE A 401 7.05 -26.30 -9.86
N ASP A 402 7.79 -25.53 -9.07
CA ASP A 402 8.59 -26.03 -7.94
C ASP A 402 7.80 -25.85 -6.64
N LEU A 403 7.39 -26.97 -6.05
CA LEU A 403 6.56 -27.02 -4.84
C LEU A 403 7.26 -26.40 -3.64
N SER A 404 8.59 -26.25 -3.66
CA SER A 404 9.36 -25.60 -2.59
C SER A 404 9.04 -24.11 -2.46
N ASN A 405 8.52 -23.49 -3.53
CA ASN A 405 8.17 -22.07 -3.56
C ASN A 405 6.73 -21.77 -3.08
N SER A 406 5.90 -22.79 -2.90
CA SER A 406 4.47 -22.64 -2.56
C SER A 406 4.00 -23.54 -1.41
N THR A 407 4.85 -24.44 -0.92
CA THR A 407 4.50 -25.42 0.13
C THR A 407 5.66 -25.66 1.09
N LYS A 408 5.39 -26.35 2.20
CA LYS A 408 6.40 -26.84 3.14
C LYS A 408 7.02 -28.18 2.72
N ILE A 409 7.08 -28.49 1.42
CA ILE A 409 7.60 -29.77 0.92
C ILE A 409 9.04 -30.06 1.37
N SER A 410 9.86 -29.02 1.59
CA SER A 410 11.22 -29.14 2.12
C SER A 410 11.29 -29.76 3.53
N GLN A 411 10.17 -29.84 4.24
CA GLN A 411 10.03 -30.44 5.57
C GLN A 411 9.47 -31.87 5.51
N THR A 412 9.41 -32.47 4.32
CA THR A 412 8.83 -33.80 4.07
C THR A 412 9.89 -34.77 3.52
N PRO A 413 9.61 -36.09 3.52
CA PRO A 413 10.50 -37.07 2.88
C PRO A 413 10.69 -36.87 1.36
N PHE A 414 9.84 -36.07 0.70
CA PHE A 414 9.96 -35.79 -0.74
C PHE A 414 11.21 -34.98 -1.12
N THR A 415 11.93 -34.42 -0.15
CA THR A 415 13.24 -33.79 -0.38
C THR A 415 14.24 -34.67 -1.12
N GLN A 416 14.15 -36.00 -0.94
CA GLN A 416 14.98 -36.97 -1.66
C GLN A 416 14.63 -37.09 -3.16
N ARG A 417 13.49 -36.54 -3.59
CA ARG A 417 13.07 -36.47 -5.00
C ARG A 417 13.46 -35.14 -5.67
N SER A 418 14.31 -34.34 -5.02
CA SER A 418 14.82 -33.11 -5.62
C SER A 418 15.68 -33.43 -6.85
N THR A 419 15.44 -32.72 -7.95
CA THR A 419 16.14 -32.92 -9.21
C THR A 419 16.51 -31.58 -9.83
N ASN A 420 17.53 -31.58 -10.69
CA ASN A 420 17.88 -30.44 -11.51
C ASN A 420 17.13 -30.52 -12.84
N VAL A 421 16.44 -29.44 -13.23
CA VAL A 421 15.80 -29.32 -14.54
C VAL A 421 16.21 -27.97 -15.15
N PRO A 422 17.33 -27.93 -15.90
CA PRO A 422 17.89 -26.68 -16.43
C PRO A 422 16.93 -25.87 -17.30
N GLU A 423 16.00 -26.53 -18.00
CA GLU A 423 14.98 -25.88 -18.81
C GLU A 423 13.96 -25.07 -17.99
N ILE A 424 13.88 -25.30 -16.68
CA ILE A 424 12.94 -24.62 -15.76
C ILE A 424 13.69 -23.75 -14.76
N SER A 425 14.77 -24.25 -14.15
CA SER A 425 15.52 -23.55 -13.11
C SER A 425 16.97 -24.03 -13.07
N SER A 426 17.88 -23.11 -12.75
CA SER A 426 19.30 -23.45 -12.51
C SER A 426 19.52 -24.25 -11.23
N ASN A 427 18.58 -24.16 -10.28
CA ASN A 427 18.68 -24.79 -8.97
C ASN A 427 17.90 -26.11 -8.95
N ASN A 428 18.31 -27.02 -8.07
CA ASN A 428 17.52 -28.22 -7.80
C ASN A 428 16.18 -27.81 -7.17
N GLY A 429 15.10 -28.44 -7.62
CA GLY A 429 13.74 -28.19 -7.14
C GLY A 429 13.00 -29.50 -6.90
N ILE A 430 11.80 -29.40 -6.33
CA ILE A 430 10.87 -30.53 -6.22
C ILE A 430 9.65 -30.19 -7.06
N TYR A 431 9.65 -30.70 -8.30
CA TYR A 431 8.70 -30.25 -9.31
C TYR A 431 7.36 -30.97 -9.23
N THR A 432 6.27 -30.29 -9.60
CA THR A 432 4.91 -30.84 -9.54
C THR A 432 4.76 -32.13 -10.34
N PHE A 433 5.38 -32.23 -11.51
CA PHE A 433 5.34 -33.42 -12.39
C PHE A 433 6.14 -34.62 -11.86
N SER A 434 6.80 -34.50 -10.70
CA SER A 434 7.51 -35.60 -10.04
C SER A 434 6.68 -36.31 -8.96
N LEU A 435 5.51 -35.79 -8.62
CA LEU A 435 4.62 -36.31 -7.58
C LEU A 435 3.20 -36.51 -8.11
N THR A 436 2.51 -37.52 -7.59
CA THR A 436 1.08 -37.73 -7.88
C THR A 436 0.22 -36.66 -7.22
N TRP A 437 -1.00 -36.41 -7.72
CA TRP A 437 -1.92 -35.50 -7.05
C TRP A 437 -2.21 -35.92 -5.60
N ALA A 438 -2.29 -37.24 -5.34
CA ALA A 438 -2.51 -37.76 -4.00
C ALA A 438 -1.36 -37.41 -3.02
N GLU A 439 -0.13 -37.31 -3.50
CA GLU A 439 1.01 -36.82 -2.71
C GLU A 439 0.94 -35.30 -2.53
N ILE A 440 0.64 -34.55 -3.61
CA ILE A 440 0.62 -33.08 -3.63
C ILE A 440 -0.50 -32.51 -2.74
N ARG A 441 -1.72 -33.06 -2.81
CA ARG A 441 -2.90 -32.57 -2.08
C ARG A 441 -2.74 -32.61 -0.55
N ASN A 442 -1.77 -33.39 -0.06
CA ASN A 442 -1.47 -33.54 1.36
C ASN A 442 -0.33 -32.62 1.83
N LEU A 443 0.30 -31.87 0.92
CA LEU A 443 1.31 -30.89 1.28
C LEU A 443 0.66 -29.70 2.00
N THR A 444 1.38 -29.16 2.99
CA THR A 444 0.97 -27.92 3.65
C THR A 444 1.34 -26.72 2.77
N PRO A 445 0.38 -25.91 2.30
CA PRO A 445 0.67 -24.68 1.58
C PRO A 445 1.48 -23.70 2.41
N ALA A 446 2.22 -22.80 1.76
CA ALA A 446 3.01 -21.77 2.43
C ALA A 446 2.83 -20.42 1.75
N ILE A 447 2.58 -19.38 2.54
CA ILE A 447 2.46 -18.01 2.04
C ILE A 447 3.83 -17.50 1.57
N ALA A 448 3.84 -16.80 0.44
CA ALA A 448 5.05 -16.15 -0.06
C ALA A 448 5.37 -14.90 0.78
N ASN A 449 6.64 -14.58 0.95
CA ASN A 449 7.09 -13.36 1.62
C ASN A 449 8.14 -12.66 0.73
N PRO A 450 7.70 -12.01 -0.37
CA PRO A 450 8.62 -11.46 -1.37
C PRO A 450 9.56 -10.39 -0.80
N TYR A 451 9.12 -9.69 0.26
CA TYR A 451 9.86 -8.60 0.89
C TYR A 451 10.47 -8.97 2.24
N ARG A 452 10.73 -10.27 2.48
CA ARG A 452 11.38 -10.73 3.73
C ARG A 452 12.73 -10.06 4.02
N ALA A 453 13.44 -9.59 2.97
CA ALA A 453 14.71 -8.89 3.11
C ALA A 453 14.57 -7.52 3.80
N TYR A 454 13.36 -6.95 3.75
CA TYR A 454 12.98 -5.72 4.43
C TYR A 454 12.27 -5.98 5.76
N TYR A 455 12.32 -7.22 6.27
CA TYR A 455 11.60 -7.67 7.47
C TYR A 455 10.07 -7.59 7.38
N ILE A 456 9.51 -7.46 6.17
CA ILE A 456 8.07 -7.45 5.94
C ILE A 456 7.60 -8.88 5.72
N PHE A 457 6.73 -9.35 6.62
CA PHE A 457 6.13 -10.68 6.59
C PHE A 457 4.62 -10.58 6.44
N ARG A 458 4.06 -11.38 5.52
CA ARG A 458 2.62 -11.52 5.33
C ARG A 458 1.97 -12.23 6.51
N ASN A 459 0.63 -12.24 6.49
CA ASN A 459 -0.27 -12.77 7.50
C ASN A 459 0.27 -14.04 8.22
N PRO A 460 0.81 -13.92 9.45
CA PRO A 460 1.45 -15.02 10.15
C PRO A 460 0.47 -16.06 10.70
N ASN A 461 -0.78 -15.68 11.01
CA ASN A 461 -1.81 -16.63 11.43
C ASN A 461 -2.28 -17.51 10.27
N GLU A 462 -2.32 -16.95 9.05
CA GLU A 462 -2.80 -17.67 7.85
C GLU A 462 -1.67 -18.25 6.98
N LYS A 463 -0.41 -18.16 7.43
CA LYS A 463 0.79 -18.50 6.64
C LYS A 463 0.83 -19.92 6.05
N ASN A 464 0.01 -20.84 6.58
CA ASN A 464 -0.09 -22.23 6.14
C ASN A 464 -1.54 -22.71 5.95
N SER A 465 -2.50 -21.78 5.95
CA SER A 465 -3.91 -22.11 5.87
C SER A 465 -4.36 -22.45 4.45
N GLY A 466 -5.50 -23.13 4.35
CA GLY A 466 -6.10 -23.54 3.09
C GLY A 466 -5.49 -24.80 2.49
N LYS A 467 -6.01 -25.19 1.33
CA LYS A 467 -5.59 -26.38 0.57
C LYS A 467 -5.46 -26.02 -0.90
N LEU A 468 -4.41 -26.54 -1.55
CA LEU A 468 -4.31 -26.47 -3.01
C LEU A 468 -5.51 -27.18 -3.64
N ILE A 469 -6.06 -26.59 -4.70
CA ILE A 469 -7.27 -27.09 -5.34
C ILE A 469 -7.01 -27.59 -6.76
N LEU A 470 -7.81 -28.56 -7.19
CA LEU A 470 -7.84 -29.01 -8.59
C LEU A 470 -8.32 -27.88 -9.51
N LEU A 471 -7.96 -27.95 -10.79
CA LEU A 471 -8.50 -27.02 -11.78
C LEU A 471 -10.03 -27.12 -11.87
N SER A 472 -10.58 -28.32 -11.72
CA SER A 472 -12.04 -28.54 -11.71
C SER A 472 -12.73 -27.90 -10.49
N GLU A 473 -12.11 -27.96 -9.31
CA GLU A 473 -12.60 -27.32 -8.10
C GLU A 473 -12.56 -25.79 -8.23
N PHE A 474 -11.48 -25.23 -8.78
CA PHE A 474 -11.35 -23.81 -9.11
C PHE A 474 -12.45 -23.34 -10.08
N LEU A 475 -12.70 -24.09 -11.15
CA LEU A 475 -13.73 -23.77 -12.14
C LEU A 475 -15.14 -23.86 -11.52
N ASN A 476 -15.41 -24.85 -10.69
CA ASN A 476 -16.69 -24.95 -9.99
C ASN A 476 -16.90 -23.80 -8.98
N LEU A 477 -15.84 -23.38 -8.28
CA LEU A 477 -15.87 -22.21 -7.40
C LEU A 477 -16.26 -20.96 -8.20
N ALA A 478 -15.62 -20.74 -9.36
CA ALA A 478 -15.91 -19.61 -10.21
C ALA A 478 -17.33 -19.64 -10.79
N LYS A 479 -17.80 -20.82 -11.23
CA LYS A 479 -19.15 -21.04 -11.78
C LYS A 479 -20.25 -20.76 -10.76
N ASN A 480 -20.00 -21.04 -9.49
CA ASN A 480 -20.95 -20.83 -8.40
C ASN A 480 -20.96 -19.39 -7.87
N SER A 481 -19.99 -18.57 -8.24
CA SER A 481 -19.94 -17.16 -7.86
C SER A 481 -20.84 -16.30 -8.74
N THR A 482 -21.59 -15.39 -8.11
CA THR A 482 -22.41 -14.39 -8.82
C THR A 482 -21.66 -13.08 -9.10
N SER A 483 -20.50 -12.86 -8.47
CA SER A 483 -19.73 -11.62 -8.61
C SER A 483 -18.65 -11.70 -9.69
N LEU A 484 -18.18 -12.90 -10.03
CA LEU A 484 -17.12 -13.08 -11.01
C LEU A 484 -17.63 -12.93 -12.45
N SER A 485 -16.87 -12.18 -13.24
CA SER A 485 -17.09 -11.99 -14.67
C SER A 485 -16.29 -12.99 -15.51
N GLY A 486 -15.19 -13.54 -14.97
CA GLY A 486 -14.34 -14.48 -15.69
C GLY A 486 -13.34 -15.24 -14.82
N VAL A 487 -12.64 -16.17 -15.47
CA VAL A 487 -11.46 -16.85 -14.95
C VAL A 487 -10.28 -16.66 -15.92
N LEU A 488 -9.07 -16.57 -15.37
CA LEU A 488 -7.83 -16.50 -16.13
C LEU A 488 -6.97 -17.75 -15.87
N ILE A 489 -6.78 -18.60 -16.86
CA ILE A 489 -6.03 -19.86 -16.73
C ILE A 489 -4.66 -19.64 -17.37
N SER A 490 -3.58 -19.65 -16.57
CA SER A 490 -2.22 -19.50 -17.07
C SER A 490 -1.61 -20.87 -17.33
N VAL A 491 -1.07 -21.06 -18.55
CA VAL A 491 -0.40 -22.28 -18.99
C VAL A 491 1.03 -21.94 -19.39
N GLU A 492 1.99 -22.53 -18.68
CA GLU A 492 3.43 -22.34 -18.91
C GLU A 492 4.12 -23.70 -19.02
N ASN A 493 5.37 -23.74 -19.52
CA ASN A 493 6.20 -24.95 -19.61
C ASN A 493 5.60 -26.09 -20.48
N ALA A 494 4.66 -25.78 -21.37
CA ALA A 494 3.94 -26.80 -22.15
C ALA A 494 4.87 -27.67 -23.02
N VAL A 495 5.89 -27.05 -23.64
CA VAL A 495 6.90 -27.75 -24.45
C VAL A 495 7.63 -28.80 -23.61
N TYR A 496 8.15 -28.40 -22.44
CA TYR A 496 8.85 -29.29 -21.53
C TYR A 496 7.96 -30.45 -21.06
N LEU A 497 6.71 -30.15 -20.67
CA LEU A 497 5.77 -31.17 -20.22
C LEU A 497 5.47 -32.21 -21.30
N ARG A 498 5.29 -31.79 -22.57
CA ARG A 498 5.02 -32.70 -23.69
C ARG A 498 6.23 -33.55 -24.07
N GLU A 499 7.40 -32.94 -24.20
CA GLU A 499 8.60 -33.62 -24.70
C GLU A 499 9.30 -34.48 -23.64
N LYS A 500 9.34 -34.01 -22.39
CA LYS A 500 10.16 -34.62 -21.33
C LYS A 500 9.34 -35.40 -20.33
N GLN A 501 8.06 -35.03 -20.12
CA GLN A 501 7.21 -35.67 -19.13
C GLN A 501 6.06 -36.48 -19.72
N GLY A 502 5.78 -36.35 -21.02
CA GLY A 502 4.63 -37.01 -21.67
C GLY A 502 3.28 -36.49 -21.17
N LEU A 503 3.24 -35.25 -20.69
CA LEU A 503 2.05 -34.60 -20.11
C LEU A 503 1.56 -33.50 -21.06
N ASP A 504 0.29 -33.56 -21.44
CA ASP A 504 -0.34 -32.55 -22.29
C ASP A 504 -1.21 -31.60 -21.47
N VAL A 505 -0.62 -30.52 -20.99
CA VAL A 505 -1.32 -29.50 -20.18
C VAL A 505 -2.43 -28.80 -20.96
N VAL A 506 -2.26 -28.58 -22.27
CA VAL A 506 -3.29 -27.94 -23.11
C VAL A 506 -4.53 -28.82 -23.17
N LYS A 507 -4.33 -30.11 -23.48
CA LYS A 507 -5.42 -31.09 -23.49
C LYS A 507 -6.08 -31.21 -22.12
N ALA A 508 -5.29 -31.33 -21.04
CA ALA A 508 -5.84 -31.45 -19.68
C ALA A 508 -6.72 -30.25 -19.28
N VAL A 509 -6.30 -29.03 -19.63
CA VAL A 509 -7.09 -27.82 -19.38
C VAL A 509 -8.39 -27.81 -20.21
N LEU A 510 -8.31 -28.13 -21.50
CA LEU A 510 -9.49 -28.20 -22.39
C LEU A 510 -10.51 -29.25 -21.92
N ASP A 511 -10.03 -30.44 -21.54
CA ASP A 511 -10.87 -31.52 -21.02
C ASP A 511 -11.56 -31.08 -19.71
N THR A 512 -10.81 -30.49 -18.77
CA THR A 512 -11.38 -30.01 -17.50
C THR A 512 -12.43 -28.92 -17.71
N LEU A 513 -12.19 -27.99 -18.64
CA LEU A 513 -13.16 -26.95 -19.02
C LEU A 513 -14.44 -27.55 -19.63
N MET A 514 -14.30 -28.60 -20.44
CA MET A 514 -15.43 -29.32 -21.00
C MET A 514 -16.25 -30.03 -19.92
N GLU A 515 -15.58 -30.77 -19.04
CA GLU A 515 -16.20 -31.53 -17.95
C GLU A 515 -16.93 -30.63 -16.94
N THR A 516 -16.41 -29.43 -16.68
CA THR A 516 -17.03 -28.44 -15.78
C THR A 516 -18.09 -27.58 -16.46
N GLY A 517 -18.27 -27.71 -17.78
CA GLY A 517 -19.34 -27.11 -18.56
C GLY A 517 -19.06 -25.70 -19.10
N TYR A 518 -17.78 -25.31 -19.23
CA TYR A 518 -17.35 -24.03 -19.79
C TYR A 518 -17.31 -24.01 -21.34
N SER A 519 -17.36 -25.18 -22.01
CA SER A 519 -17.25 -25.27 -23.47
C SER A 519 -18.52 -24.92 -24.25
N ASN A 520 -19.70 -24.88 -23.60
CA ASN A 520 -21.00 -24.85 -24.29
C ASN A 520 -21.73 -23.49 -24.24
N GLY A 521 -21.07 -22.41 -23.81
CA GLY A 521 -21.71 -21.08 -23.70
C GLY A 521 -22.83 -20.99 -22.65
N THR A 522 -23.01 -22.03 -21.84
CA THR A 522 -23.99 -22.12 -20.75
C THR A 522 -23.60 -21.34 -19.51
N THR A 523 -22.32 -20.97 -19.36
CA THR A 523 -21.82 -20.20 -18.22
C THR A 523 -21.74 -18.71 -18.56
N LYS A 524 -22.13 -17.85 -17.61
CA LYS A 524 -21.94 -16.38 -17.72
C LYS A 524 -20.48 -15.97 -17.53
N THR A 525 -19.68 -16.83 -16.90
CA THR A 525 -18.27 -16.61 -16.59
C THR A 525 -17.41 -16.82 -17.83
N LYS A 526 -16.69 -15.77 -18.26
CA LYS A 526 -15.74 -15.82 -19.37
C LYS A 526 -14.50 -16.65 -19.02
N VAL A 527 -13.88 -17.29 -20.01
CA VAL A 527 -12.61 -17.99 -19.85
C VAL A 527 -11.55 -17.26 -20.67
N MET A 528 -10.48 -16.87 -19.99
CA MET A 528 -9.27 -16.30 -20.58
C MET A 528 -8.12 -17.30 -20.39
N ILE A 529 -7.38 -17.59 -21.46
CA ILE A 529 -6.19 -18.44 -21.44
C ILE A 529 -4.97 -17.56 -21.58
N GLN A 530 -4.07 -17.59 -20.59
CA GLN A 530 -2.84 -16.83 -20.59
C GLN A 530 -1.63 -17.73 -20.83
N SER A 531 -0.64 -17.25 -21.59
CA SER A 531 0.67 -17.88 -21.68
C SER A 531 1.73 -16.87 -22.08
N THR A 532 2.98 -17.11 -21.67
CA THR A 532 4.15 -16.45 -22.26
C THR A 532 4.51 -17.02 -23.64
N ASN A 533 3.96 -18.18 -24.02
CA ASN A 533 4.24 -18.85 -25.29
C ASN A 533 3.13 -18.65 -26.32
N SER A 534 3.44 -18.02 -27.45
CA SER A 534 2.48 -17.81 -28.55
C SER A 534 1.96 -19.13 -29.12
N SER A 535 2.83 -20.15 -29.17
CA SER A 535 2.51 -21.51 -29.63
C SER A 535 1.40 -22.17 -28.80
N VAL A 536 1.36 -21.95 -27.48
CA VAL A 536 0.30 -22.42 -26.56
C VAL A 536 -1.03 -21.76 -26.90
N LEU A 537 -1.04 -20.44 -27.05
CA LEU A 537 -2.26 -19.69 -27.35
C LEU A 537 -2.85 -20.05 -28.71
N VAL A 538 -1.99 -20.28 -29.72
CA VAL A 538 -2.41 -20.78 -31.03
C VAL A 538 -3.07 -22.15 -30.92
N ASP A 539 -2.54 -23.06 -30.10
CA ASP A 539 -3.12 -24.40 -29.92
C ASP A 539 -4.50 -24.33 -29.26
N PHE A 540 -4.66 -23.52 -28.20
CA PHE A 540 -5.97 -23.28 -27.58
C PHE A 540 -6.98 -22.65 -28.55
N LYS A 541 -6.56 -21.69 -29.37
CA LYS A 541 -7.42 -20.99 -30.33
C LYS A 541 -7.91 -21.90 -31.45
N LYS A 542 -7.15 -22.93 -31.83
CA LYS A 542 -7.58 -23.95 -32.80
C LYS A 542 -8.66 -24.87 -32.25
N GLN A 543 -8.66 -25.11 -30.95
CA GLN A 543 -9.50 -26.11 -30.29
C GLN A 543 -10.68 -25.51 -29.50
N SER A 544 -10.73 -24.18 -29.34
CA SER A 544 -11.71 -23.51 -28.50
C SER A 544 -12.04 -22.08 -28.98
N LYS A 545 -13.04 -21.46 -28.34
CA LYS A 545 -13.42 -20.05 -28.55
C LYS A 545 -13.09 -19.16 -27.36
N TYR A 546 -12.22 -19.63 -26.46
CA TYR A 546 -11.83 -18.87 -25.28
C TYR A 546 -11.01 -17.65 -25.67
N GLU A 547 -11.06 -16.62 -24.84
CA GLU A 547 -10.23 -15.42 -25.01
C GLU A 547 -8.78 -15.81 -24.72
N THR A 548 -7.83 -15.37 -25.54
CA THR A 548 -6.41 -15.65 -25.33
C THR A 548 -5.68 -14.37 -24.91
N VAL A 549 -4.75 -14.49 -23.96
CA VAL A 549 -4.04 -13.37 -23.34
C VAL A 549 -2.55 -13.63 -23.43
N TYR A 550 -1.82 -12.81 -24.19
CA TYR A 550 -0.37 -12.95 -24.32
C TYR A 550 0.33 -12.24 -23.17
N LYS A 551 1.20 -12.93 -22.45
CA LYS A 551 1.98 -12.34 -21.38
C LYS A 551 3.40 -12.05 -21.86
N VAL A 552 3.74 -10.77 -21.93
CA VAL A 552 5.12 -10.33 -22.16
C VAL A 552 5.86 -10.40 -20.83
N GLU A 553 6.74 -11.37 -20.68
CA GLU A 553 7.46 -11.58 -19.42
C GLU A 553 8.57 -10.54 -19.21
N GLU A 554 9.20 -10.06 -20.27
CA GLU A 554 10.32 -9.14 -20.16
C GLU A 554 9.90 -7.67 -20.01
N LYS A 555 10.82 -6.86 -19.48
CA LYS A 555 10.66 -5.41 -19.45
C LYS A 555 10.87 -4.87 -20.85
N ILE A 556 9.85 -4.22 -21.40
CA ILE A 556 9.89 -3.57 -22.71
C ILE A 556 9.59 -2.08 -22.55
N VAL A 557 10.34 -1.23 -23.23
CA VAL A 557 10.06 0.22 -23.24
C VAL A 557 9.40 0.69 -24.53
N ASP A 558 9.45 -0.15 -25.56
CA ASP A 558 8.76 0.07 -26.82
C ASP A 558 8.43 -1.27 -27.51
N ILE A 559 7.47 -1.25 -28.41
CA ILE A 559 7.00 -2.39 -29.19
C ILE A 559 6.78 -1.99 -30.65
N SER A 560 7.19 -2.85 -31.60
CA SER A 560 7.02 -2.59 -33.04
C SER A 560 5.59 -2.87 -33.49
N ASP A 561 5.16 -2.20 -34.57
CA ASP A 561 3.85 -2.45 -35.18
C ASP A 561 3.76 -3.89 -35.74
N SER A 562 4.88 -4.47 -36.22
CA SER A 562 4.95 -5.86 -36.68
C SER A 562 4.64 -6.84 -35.54
N ALA A 563 5.26 -6.65 -34.38
CA ALA A 563 5.02 -7.48 -33.19
C ALA A 563 3.54 -7.41 -32.76
N ILE A 564 2.93 -6.22 -32.78
CA ILE A 564 1.52 -6.05 -32.42
C ILE A 564 0.60 -6.79 -33.40
N GLU A 565 0.85 -6.68 -34.70
CA GLU A 565 0.06 -7.41 -35.70
C GLU A 565 0.22 -8.93 -35.58
N ASP A 566 1.39 -9.41 -35.20
CA ASP A 566 1.61 -10.84 -34.92
C ASP A 566 0.88 -11.28 -33.66
N ILE A 567 0.95 -10.51 -32.57
CA ILE A 567 0.20 -10.77 -31.33
C ILE A 567 -1.30 -10.89 -31.62
N LYS A 568 -1.87 -9.99 -32.44
CA LYS A 568 -3.32 -10.00 -32.79
C LYS A 568 -3.76 -11.29 -33.50
N LYS A 569 -2.85 -12.03 -34.14
CA LYS A 569 -3.19 -13.31 -34.79
C LYS A 569 -3.61 -14.35 -33.77
N PHE A 570 -3.07 -14.32 -32.55
CA PHE A 570 -3.28 -15.37 -31.55
C PHE A 570 -3.78 -14.89 -30.19
N ALA A 571 -3.73 -13.60 -29.88
CA ALA A 571 -4.16 -13.02 -28.60
C ALA A 571 -5.27 -11.96 -28.77
N ASN A 572 -6.14 -11.88 -27.76
CA ASN A 572 -7.19 -10.88 -27.61
C ASN A 572 -6.79 -9.74 -26.67
N ALA A 573 -5.89 -10.00 -25.71
CA ALA A 573 -5.37 -9.02 -24.75
C ALA A 573 -3.89 -9.30 -24.43
N VAL A 574 -3.23 -8.34 -23.78
CA VAL A 574 -1.81 -8.44 -23.41
C VAL A 574 -1.61 -8.16 -21.94
N VAL A 575 -0.76 -8.94 -21.29
CA VAL A 575 -0.28 -8.71 -19.92
C VAL A 575 1.17 -8.23 -19.99
N ILE A 576 1.47 -7.12 -19.31
CA ILE A 576 2.81 -6.54 -19.21
C ILE A 576 3.18 -6.25 -17.76
N ARG A 577 4.48 -6.06 -17.48
CA ARG A 577 4.97 -5.66 -16.16
C ARG A 577 4.84 -4.15 -15.90
N LYS A 578 4.79 -3.75 -14.63
CA LYS A 578 4.77 -2.34 -14.19
C LYS A 578 5.91 -1.51 -14.79
N GLU A 579 7.10 -2.08 -14.93
CA GLU A 579 8.30 -1.45 -15.49
C GLU A 579 8.25 -1.26 -17.01
N SER A 580 7.30 -1.92 -17.68
CA SER A 580 6.99 -1.68 -19.09
C SER A 580 6.03 -0.51 -19.30
N VAL A 581 5.50 0.07 -18.22
CA VAL A 581 4.62 1.26 -18.24
C VAL A 581 5.39 2.51 -17.80
N PHE A 582 6.07 2.45 -16.66
CA PHE A 582 6.89 3.54 -16.14
C PHE A 582 8.35 3.12 -16.01
N SER A 583 9.24 3.96 -16.53
CA SER A 583 10.68 3.84 -16.29
C SER A 583 11.05 4.37 -14.92
N LEU A 584 11.96 3.69 -14.24
CA LEU A 584 12.41 4.05 -12.89
C LEU A 584 13.86 4.53 -12.88
N PHE A 585 14.15 5.50 -12.00
CA PHE A 585 15.51 5.90 -11.61
C PHE A 585 15.52 6.14 -10.10
N ASP A 586 16.40 5.45 -9.37
CA ASP A 586 16.48 5.51 -7.89
C ASP A 586 15.12 5.37 -7.17
N SER A 587 14.26 4.51 -7.71
CA SER A 587 12.89 4.27 -7.20
C SER A 587 11.92 5.45 -7.36
N PHE A 588 12.17 6.35 -8.32
CA PHE A 588 11.25 7.39 -8.78
C PHE A 588 10.78 7.09 -10.21
N ILE A 589 9.53 7.45 -10.54
CA ILE A 589 9.05 7.35 -11.92
C ILE A 589 9.63 8.50 -12.75
N THR A 590 10.20 8.17 -13.91
CA THR A 590 10.91 9.16 -14.76
C THR A 590 10.15 9.45 -16.04
N ASN A 591 9.72 8.41 -16.75
CA ASN A 591 9.04 8.51 -18.03
C ASN A 591 7.94 7.46 -18.12
N GLN A 592 6.86 7.79 -18.84
CA GLN A 592 5.89 6.81 -19.33
C GLN A 592 6.36 6.26 -20.68
N THR A 593 6.30 4.94 -20.85
CA THR A 593 6.65 4.28 -22.12
C THR A 593 5.51 4.42 -23.14
N LYS A 594 5.78 4.08 -24.40
CA LYS A 594 4.76 4.07 -25.47
C LYS A 594 4.03 2.72 -25.61
N VAL A 595 4.36 1.75 -24.78
CA VAL A 595 3.89 0.35 -24.92
C VAL A 595 2.37 0.28 -24.79
N VAL A 596 1.81 0.86 -23.73
CA VAL A 596 0.35 0.83 -23.49
C VAL A 596 -0.40 1.58 -24.59
N GLU A 597 0.06 2.78 -24.95
CA GLU A 597 -0.53 3.60 -26.01
C GLU A 597 -0.61 2.84 -27.34
N LYS A 598 0.50 2.22 -27.77
CA LYS A 598 0.58 1.46 -29.02
C LYS A 598 -0.35 0.23 -29.02
N LEU A 599 -0.35 -0.55 -27.93
CA LEU A 599 -1.23 -1.71 -27.79
C LEU A 599 -2.72 -1.32 -27.86
N GLN A 600 -3.10 -0.26 -27.13
CA GLN A 600 -4.48 0.21 -27.09
C GLN A 600 -4.93 0.83 -28.42
N LYS A 601 -4.05 1.56 -29.12
CA LYS A 601 -4.33 2.07 -30.47
C LYS A 601 -4.66 0.93 -31.45
N SER A 602 -4.07 -0.24 -31.25
CA SER A 602 -4.34 -1.47 -32.00
C SER A 602 -5.50 -2.30 -31.44
N LYS A 603 -6.27 -1.75 -30.49
CA LYS A 603 -7.44 -2.37 -29.83
C LYS A 603 -7.13 -3.65 -29.04
N LEU A 604 -5.90 -3.78 -28.53
CA LEU A 604 -5.56 -4.81 -27.55
C LEU A 604 -5.73 -4.24 -26.13
N PRO A 605 -6.64 -4.81 -25.30
CA PRO A 605 -6.68 -4.50 -23.89
C PRO A 605 -5.36 -4.84 -23.21
N VAL A 606 -4.93 -3.98 -22.29
CA VAL A 606 -3.67 -4.14 -21.54
C VAL A 606 -3.97 -4.37 -20.07
N TYR A 607 -3.49 -5.48 -19.55
CA TYR A 607 -3.49 -5.80 -18.12
C TYR A 607 -2.07 -5.65 -17.58
N VAL A 608 -1.91 -5.08 -16.38
CA VAL A 608 -0.59 -4.85 -15.79
C VAL A 608 -0.42 -5.69 -14.53
N GLU A 609 0.73 -6.36 -14.41
CA GLU A 609 1.16 -7.07 -13.20
C GLU A 609 2.51 -6.52 -12.69
N LEU A 610 2.87 -6.62 -11.42
CA LEU A 610 2.09 -7.12 -10.30
C LEU A 610 1.83 -5.97 -9.31
N PHE A 611 0.56 -5.74 -8.97
CA PHE A 611 0.20 -4.78 -7.92
C PHE A 611 0.24 -5.46 -6.55
N GLN A 612 0.85 -4.76 -5.60
CA GLN A 612 1.14 -5.23 -4.25
C GLN A 612 0.93 -4.07 -3.28
N ASN A 613 0.54 -4.37 -2.04
CA ASN A 613 0.26 -3.35 -1.03
C ASN A 613 1.49 -3.03 -0.17
N GLU A 614 2.44 -3.96 -0.04
CA GLU A 614 3.63 -3.74 0.79
C GLU A 614 4.38 -2.49 0.31
N PHE A 615 4.65 -1.54 1.21
CA PHE A 615 5.09 -0.18 0.88
C PHE A 615 6.44 -0.07 0.14
N VAL A 616 7.24 -1.14 0.16
CA VAL A 616 8.51 -1.25 -0.57
C VAL A 616 8.32 -1.68 -2.04
N SER A 617 7.10 -2.04 -2.43
CA SER A 617 6.79 -2.53 -3.78
C SER A 617 6.52 -1.40 -4.78
N GLN A 618 6.34 -0.17 -4.29
CA GLN A 618 6.04 1.01 -5.10
C GLN A 618 7.22 1.99 -5.14
N PRO A 619 7.42 2.71 -6.26
CA PRO A 619 8.24 3.92 -6.29
C PRO A 619 7.83 4.97 -5.23
N TYR A 620 8.78 5.80 -4.79
CA TYR A 620 8.55 6.85 -3.78
C TYR A 620 7.46 7.85 -4.17
N ASP A 621 7.26 8.07 -5.47
CA ASP A 621 6.27 9.01 -6.00
C ASP A 621 4.83 8.53 -5.87
N PHE A 622 4.63 7.24 -5.59
CA PHE A 622 3.31 6.72 -5.19
C PHE A 622 3.10 6.80 -3.68
N PHE A 623 4.02 7.42 -2.95
CA PHE A 623 3.88 7.78 -1.54
C PHE A 623 3.57 6.58 -0.62
N SER A 624 4.12 5.42 -0.99
CA SER A 624 3.83 4.14 -0.31
C SER A 624 2.34 3.81 -0.22
N ASP A 625 1.52 4.37 -1.12
CA ASP A 625 0.08 4.17 -1.17
C ASP A 625 -0.30 3.38 -2.44
N PRO A 626 -0.71 2.10 -2.30
CA PRO A 626 -1.10 1.29 -3.46
C PRO A 626 -2.32 1.87 -4.19
N THR A 627 -3.15 2.68 -3.54
CA THR A 627 -4.28 3.37 -4.17
C THR A 627 -3.79 4.46 -5.12
N VAL A 628 -2.72 5.19 -4.75
CA VAL A 628 -2.10 6.21 -5.61
C VAL A 628 -1.41 5.55 -6.82
N GLU A 629 -0.75 4.41 -6.60
CA GLU A 629 -0.20 3.60 -7.70
C GLU A 629 -1.32 3.18 -8.66
N ILE A 630 -2.37 2.52 -8.18
CA ILE A 630 -3.50 2.09 -9.02
C ILE A 630 -4.12 3.28 -9.76
N ASN A 631 -4.33 4.42 -9.11
CA ASN A 631 -4.86 5.62 -9.75
C ASN A 631 -3.98 6.11 -10.92
N SER A 632 -2.67 6.09 -10.75
CA SER A 632 -1.72 6.53 -11.79
C SER A 632 -1.74 5.61 -13.01
N TYR A 633 -1.91 4.30 -12.81
CA TYR A 633 -2.03 3.34 -13.91
C TYR A 633 -3.41 3.36 -14.58
N ILE A 634 -4.49 3.51 -13.81
CA ILE A 634 -5.87 3.46 -14.33
C ILE A 634 -6.30 4.80 -14.92
N THR A 635 -6.25 5.88 -14.14
CA THR A 635 -6.71 7.21 -14.57
C THR A 635 -5.63 7.94 -15.36
N GLY A 636 -4.36 7.75 -15.01
CA GLY A 636 -3.23 8.38 -15.71
C GLY A 636 -2.94 7.72 -17.06
N VAL A 637 -2.61 6.43 -17.05
CA VAL A 637 -2.22 5.69 -18.27
C VAL A 637 -3.42 5.13 -19.03
N GLY A 638 -4.49 4.74 -18.34
CA GLY A 638 -5.68 4.18 -18.99
C GLY A 638 -5.65 2.66 -19.18
N ILE A 639 -4.89 1.90 -18.37
CA ILE A 639 -4.82 0.44 -18.53
C ILE A 639 -6.20 -0.23 -18.31
N ASN A 640 -6.41 -1.40 -18.91
CA ASN A 640 -7.72 -2.07 -18.91
C ASN A 640 -7.92 -3.01 -17.71
N GLY A 641 -6.88 -3.32 -16.95
CA GLY A 641 -6.98 -4.19 -15.79
C GLY A 641 -5.70 -4.28 -14.97
N THR A 642 -5.87 -4.58 -13.69
CA THR A 642 -4.77 -4.83 -12.74
C THR A 642 -4.73 -6.31 -12.39
N ILE A 643 -3.55 -6.90 -12.38
CA ILE A 643 -3.30 -8.20 -11.75
C ILE A 643 -2.66 -7.92 -10.38
N THR A 644 -3.34 -8.33 -9.31
CA THR A 644 -2.99 -7.95 -7.92
C THR A 644 -3.04 -9.13 -6.95
N GLU A 645 -2.11 -9.16 -5.98
CA GLU A 645 -2.18 -10.10 -4.85
C GLU A 645 -3.15 -9.63 -3.75
N PHE A 646 -3.66 -8.38 -3.85
CA PHE A 646 -4.58 -7.73 -2.89
C PHE A 646 -5.83 -7.18 -3.62
N PRO A 647 -6.82 -8.03 -3.95
CA PRO A 647 -7.99 -7.60 -4.72
C PRO A 647 -8.82 -6.50 -4.07
N LEU A 648 -8.85 -6.44 -2.73
CA LEU A 648 -9.66 -5.47 -1.98
C LEU A 648 -9.29 -4.02 -2.33
N THR A 649 -7.99 -3.72 -2.40
CA THR A 649 -7.49 -2.37 -2.66
C THR A 649 -7.91 -1.89 -4.05
N ALA A 650 -7.75 -2.72 -5.08
CA ALA A 650 -8.17 -2.40 -6.45
C ALA A 650 -9.70 -2.33 -6.59
N ALA A 651 -10.43 -3.25 -5.98
CA ALA A 651 -11.90 -3.25 -6.01
C ALA A 651 -12.50 -2.06 -5.25
N ARG A 652 -11.89 -1.63 -4.14
CA ARG A 652 -12.28 -0.42 -3.40
C ARG A 652 -11.97 0.83 -4.22
N TYR A 653 -10.78 0.92 -4.83
CA TYR A 653 -10.45 2.01 -5.76
C TYR A 653 -11.52 2.16 -6.85
N LYS A 654 -11.95 1.06 -7.47
CA LYS A 654 -12.99 1.05 -8.52
C LYS A 654 -14.32 1.73 -8.12
N ARG A 655 -14.64 1.75 -6.83
CA ARG A 655 -15.92 2.23 -6.28
C ARG A 655 -15.80 3.58 -5.57
N ASN A 656 -14.61 4.17 -5.51
CA ASN A 656 -14.40 5.40 -4.75
C ASN A 656 -15.18 6.57 -5.35
N ARG A 657 -15.81 7.38 -4.50
CA ARG A 657 -16.78 8.41 -4.91
C ARG A 657 -16.16 9.57 -5.68
N CYS A 658 -14.86 9.81 -5.53
CA CYS A 658 -14.16 10.91 -6.19
C CYS A 658 -14.04 10.70 -7.70
N LEU A 659 -13.95 9.45 -8.16
CA LEU A 659 -13.93 9.13 -9.59
C LEU A 659 -15.27 9.41 -10.30
N GLY A 660 -16.38 9.51 -9.57
CA GLY A 660 -17.70 9.86 -10.12
C GLY A 660 -17.95 11.37 -10.23
N GLY A 661 -17.02 12.20 -9.73
CA GLY A 661 -17.12 13.66 -9.77
C GLY A 661 -16.85 14.23 -11.16
N LYS A 662 -17.26 15.49 -11.38
CA LYS A 662 -16.94 16.23 -12.63
C LYS A 662 -15.45 16.52 -12.75
N GLU A 663 -14.81 16.81 -11.61
CA GLU A 663 -13.39 17.11 -11.51
C GLU A 663 -12.79 16.17 -10.46
N LEU A 664 -11.63 15.62 -10.78
CA LEU A 664 -10.87 14.80 -9.84
C LEU A 664 -10.23 15.72 -8.80
N PRO A 665 -10.37 15.44 -7.51
CA PRO A 665 -9.66 16.20 -6.50
C PRO A 665 -8.15 15.97 -6.62
N VAL A 666 -7.36 16.94 -6.16
CA VAL A 666 -5.89 16.95 -6.29
C VAL A 666 -5.22 15.72 -5.68
N TYR A 667 -5.76 15.20 -4.57
CA TYR A 667 -5.28 13.97 -3.91
C TYR A 667 -5.73 12.67 -4.59
N MET A 668 -6.48 12.76 -5.70
CA MET A 668 -6.79 11.69 -6.65
C MET A 668 -6.30 12.02 -8.06
N ALA A 669 -5.41 13.01 -8.22
CA ALA A 669 -4.73 13.23 -9.48
C ALA A 669 -3.69 12.11 -9.72
N PRO A 670 -3.55 11.60 -10.95
CA PRO A 670 -2.50 10.64 -11.26
C PRO A 670 -1.11 11.30 -11.11
N VAL A 671 -0.14 10.54 -10.65
CA VAL A 671 1.22 11.05 -10.46
C VAL A 671 1.89 11.23 -11.81
N GLY A 672 2.44 12.43 -12.04
CA GLY A 672 3.17 12.76 -13.26
C GLY A 672 4.54 12.08 -13.31
N PRO A 673 4.89 11.34 -14.38
CA PRO A 673 6.24 10.82 -14.57
C PRO A 673 7.26 11.96 -14.59
N GLY A 674 8.33 11.84 -13.83
CA GLY A 674 9.41 12.81 -13.80
C GLY A 674 9.11 14.08 -13.00
N THR A 675 7.98 14.17 -12.29
CA THR A 675 7.61 15.37 -11.52
C THR A 675 8.71 15.82 -10.55
N PHE A 676 9.41 14.90 -9.90
CA PHE A 676 10.46 15.22 -8.93
C PHE A 676 11.88 15.17 -9.50
N VAL A 677 12.07 14.70 -10.74
CA VAL A 677 13.39 14.61 -11.39
C VAL A 677 14.14 15.95 -11.43
N PRO A 678 13.49 17.10 -11.71
CA PRO A 678 14.15 18.40 -11.69
C PRO A 678 14.72 18.80 -10.32
N LEU A 679 14.30 18.14 -9.23
CA LEU A 679 14.78 18.42 -7.87
C LEU A 679 16.02 17.60 -7.50
N PHE A 680 16.41 16.60 -8.28
CA PHE A 680 17.53 15.73 -7.91
C PHE A 680 18.88 16.41 -8.14
N THR A 681 19.82 16.19 -7.23
CA THR A 681 21.22 16.61 -7.39
C THR A 681 21.96 15.80 -8.45
N THR A 682 21.53 14.55 -8.69
CA THR A 682 22.05 13.66 -9.74
C THR A 682 20.94 13.36 -10.73
N LEU A 683 21.15 13.75 -11.99
CA LEU A 683 20.21 13.42 -13.07
C LEU A 683 20.28 11.93 -13.43
N PRO A 684 19.17 11.33 -13.90
CA PRO A 684 19.20 10.00 -14.47
C PRO A 684 20.26 9.92 -15.58
N PRO A 685 21.09 8.86 -15.64
CA PRO A 685 21.99 8.69 -16.76
C PRO A 685 21.19 8.60 -18.06
N ALA A 686 21.78 9.06 -19.16
CA ALA A 686 21.19 8.87 -20.48
C ALA A 686 20.90 7.38 -20.68
N GLN A 687 19.63 7.01 -20.82
CA GLN A 687 19.25 5.60 -20.98
C GLN A 687 19.89 5.08 -22.27
N ALA A 688 20.57 3.94 -22.16
CA ALA A 688 21.00 3.19 -23.34
C ALA A 688 19.75 2.89 -24.21
N PRO A 689 19.89 2.86 -25.55
CA PRO A 689 18.80 2.42 -26.42
C PRO A 689 18.34 1.05 -25.95
N THR A 690 17.16 0.99 -25.38
CA THR A 690 16.59 -0.29 -24.96
C THR A 690 16.06 -0.96 -26.23
N PRO A 691 16.35 -2.25 -26.45
CA PRO A 691 15.85 -2.95 -27.62
C PRO A 691 14.32 -2.84 -27.69
N VAL A 692 13.81 -2.63 -28.90
CA VAL A 692 12.38 -2.60 -29.18
C VAL A 692 11.89 -4.05 -29.24
N PHE A 693 10.75 -4.34 -28.64
CA PHE A 693 10.10 -5.66 -28.76
C PHE A 693 9.60 -5.85 -30.20
N THR A 694 10.08 -6.88 -30.89
CA THR A 694 9.87 -7.13 -32.33
C THR A 694 9.12 -8.44 -32.60
N ASP A 695 8.82 -8.72 -33.87
CA ASP A 695 8.16 -9.96 -34.32
C ASP A 695 9.01 -11.23 -34.06
N ASP A 696 10.33 -11.10 -34.02
CA ASP A 696 11.22 -12.21 -33.65
C ASP A 696 11.01 -12.64 -32.18
N ASP A 697 10.64 -11.71 -31.30
CA ASP A 697 10.36 -11.96 -29.88
C ASP A 697 8.98 -12.59 -29.65
N VAL A 698 8.13 -12.62 -30.68
CA VAL A 698 6.78 -13.19 -30.65
C VAL A 698 6.72 -14.56 -31.31
N THR A 699 7.58 -14.78 -32.31
CA THR A 699 7.51 -15.94 -33.19
C THR A 699 8.11 -17.18 -32.55
N GLU A 700 7.28 -18.20 -32.36
CA GLU A 700 7.70 -19.49 -31.79
C GLU A 700 7.39 -20.65 -32.75
N PRO A 701 8.17 -21.75 -32.69
CA PRO A 701 7.79 -22.98 -33.37
C PRO A 701 6.46 -23.53 -32.82
N PRO A 702 5.69 -24.30 -33.61
CA PRO A 702 4.49 -24.97 -33.13
C PRO A 702 4.80 -25.88 -31.93
N LEU A 703 3.83 -26.03 -31.01
CA LEU A 703 3.99 -26.95 -29.90
C LEU A 703 4.29 -28.37 -30.40
N PRO A 704 5.27 -29.07 -29.80
CA PRO A 704 5.62 -30.43 -30.19
C PRO A 704 4.50 -31.42 -29.86
N PRO A 705 4.47 -32.59 -30.54
CA PRO A 705 3.61 -33.70 -30.14
C PRO A 705 4.02 -34.25 -28.78
N VAL A 706 3.09 -34.90 -28.08
CA VAL A 706 3.36 -35.54 -26.78
C VAL A 706 4.26 -36.76 -27.00
N ILE A 707 5.39 -36.81 -26.30
CA ILE A 707 6.30 -37.96 -26.33
C ILE A 707 5.95 -38.85 -25.14
N ALA A 708 5.43 -40.06 -25.42
CA ALA A 708 5.04 -41.00 -24.37
C ALA A 708 6.26 -41.37 -23.50
N LYS A 709 6.11 -41.23 -22.18
CA LYS A 709 7.13 -41.63 -21.23
C LYS A 709 7.14 -43.16 -21.12
N SER A 710 8.27 -43.80 -21.42
CA SER A 710 8.43 -45.24 -21.24
C SER A 710 8.17 -45.62 -19.76
N PRO A 711 7.43 -46.69 -19.46
CA PRO A 711 7.16 -47.08 -18.07
C PRO A 711 8.47 -47.33 -17.32
N THR A 712 8.67 -46.63 -16.21
CA THR A 712 9.88 -46.77 -15.38
C THR A 712 9.83 -48.12 -14.67
N SER A 713 10.71 -49.04 -15.02
CA SER A 713 10.91 -50.30 -14.30
C SER A 713 11.45 -50.02 -12.90
N ALA A 714 10.96 -50.79 -11.92
CA ALA A 714 11.38 -50.75 -10.52
C ALA A 714 12.92 -50.84 -10.35
N PRO A 715 13.50 -50.29 -9.27
CA PRO A 715 14.95 -50.20 -9.11
C PRO A 715 15.57 -51.59 -8.87
N GLY A 716 16.15 -52.14 -9.93
CA GLY A 716 16.96 -53.37 -9.89
C GLY A 716 18.42 -53.07 -10.20
N THR A 717 19.27 -53.24 -9.18
CA THR A 717 20.71 -53.59 -9.20
C THR A 717 21.59 -53.17 -10.38
N SER A 718 22.63 -52.41 -10.03
CA SER A 718 23.80 -52.02 -10.82
C SER A 718 24.46 -53.16 -11.61
N SER A 719 24.72 -52.92 -12.90
CA SER A 719 25.86 -53.52 -13.60
C SER A 719 26.45 -52.56 -14.63
N THR A 720 27.77 -52.47 -14.57
CA THR A 720 28.72 -51.64 -15.32
C THR A 720 28.80 -51.89 -16.83
N ASN A 721 29.27 -50.84 -17.52
CA ASN A 721 29.91 -50.77 -18.85
C ASN A 721 29.03 -50.81 -20.12
N ALA A 722 28.94 -49.67 -20.81
CA ALA A 722 29.26 -49.57 -22.24
C ALA A 722 29.46 -48.10 -22.68
N GLN A 723 30.58 -47.91 -23.39
CA GLN A 723 31.08 -46.79 -24.19
C GLN A 723 30.10 -45.75 -24.78
N ALA A 724 30.54 -44.49 -24.71
CA ALA A 724 29.96 -43.32 -25.34
C ALA A 724 30.16 -43.27 -26.87
N PRO A 725 29.17 -42.82 -27.66
CA PRO A 725 29.38 -42.24 -28.98
C PRO A 725 29.49 -40.70 -28.90
N LYS A 726 30.42 -40.14 -29.69
CA LYS A 726 30.67 -38.71 -29.88
C LYS A 726 29.43 -37.96 -30.43
N PRO A 727 29.20 -36.69 -30.04
CA PRO A 727 28.12 -35.87 -30.60
C PRO A 727 28.55 -35.18 -31.90
N SER A 728 27.68 -35.20 -32.89
CA SER A 728 27.74 -34.36 -34.10
C SER A 728 26.50 -33.47 -34.15
N GLY A 729 26.68 -32.16 -34.28
CA GLY A 729 25.67 -31.27 -34.86
C GLY A 729 25.05 -30.22 -33.95
N HIS A 730 25.72 -29.06 -33.89
CA HIS A 730 25.19 -27.69 -33.78
C HIS A 730 23.97 -27.40 -32.87
N THR A 731 24.26 -26.97 -31.64
CA THR A 731 23.39 -26.08 -30.85
C THR A 731 23.91 -24.65 -30.99
N ARG A 732 23.09 -23.73 -31.51
CA ARG A 732 23.38 -22.29 -31.46
C ARG A 732 23.24 -21.83 -30.00
N LEU A 733 24.37 -21.51 -29.36
CA LEU A 733 24.39 -20.70 -28.15
C LEU A 733 23.96 -19.28 -28.51
N THR A 734 22.82 -18.83 -28.00
CA THR A 734 22.54 -17.41 -27.84
C THR A 734 23.27 -16.93 -26.58
N LEU A 735 24.19 -16.00 -26.81
CA LEU A 735 25.07 -15.40 -25.82
C LEU A 735 24.24 -14.51 -24.87
N SER A 736 23.85 -15.02 -23.71
CA SER A 736 23.33 -14.18 -22.64
C SER A 736 24.50 -13.51 -21.92
N LEU A 737 24.88 -12.30 -22.35
CA LEU A 737 25.72 -11.43 -21.53
C LEU A 737 24.89 -10.95 -20.33
N ARG A 738 25.04 -11.63 -19.19
CA ARG A 738 24.64 -11.08 -17.90
C ARG A 738 25.86 -10.39 -17.28
N LEU A 739 25.82 -9.05 -17.27
CA LEU A 739 26.66 -8.23 -16.41
C LEU A 739 26.17 -8.43 -14.97
N SER A 740 26.87 -9.30 -14.24
CA SER A 740 26.79 -9.41 -12.79
C SER A 740 27.49 -8.20 -12.16
N VAL A 741 26.72 -7.23 -11.66
CA VAL A 741 27.22 -6.21 -10.74
C VAL A 741 26.99 -6.71 -9.32
N PHE A 742 28.01 -7.35 -8.77
CA PHE A 742 28.18 -7.53 -7.32
C PHE A 742 29.32 -6.62 -6.88
N ALA A 743 29.01 -5.55 -6.16
CA ALA A 743 29.95 -4.89 -5.27
C ALA A 743 29.18 -4.09 -4.23
N SER A 744 28.87 -4.72 -3.10
CA SER A 744 28.51 -4.04 -1.86
C SER A 744 28.95 -4.93 -0.71
N LEU A 745 30.17 -4.70 -0.21
CA LEU A 745 30.60 -5.03 1.15
C LEU A 745 31.98 -4.41 1.39
N LEU A 746 32.15 -3.80 2.59
CA LEU A 746 33.25 -2.96 3.10
C LEU A 746 32.94 -1.47 2.92
N LEU A 747 32.55 -0.68 3.94
CA LEU A 747 33.00 -0.64 5.33
C LEU A 747 31.91 -0.05 6.25
N LEU A 748 31.87 -0.62 7.47
CA LEU A 748 31.52 -0.06 8.80
C LEU A 748 30.38 0.97 8.93
#